data_AF-A0AA97GDC3-F1
#
_entry.id   AF-A0AA97GDC3-F1
#
_cell.length_a   1.000
_cell.length_b   1.000
_cell.length_c   1.000
_cell.angle_alpha   90.00
_cell.angle_beta   90.00
_cell.angle_gamma   90.00
#
_symmetry.space_group_name_H-M   'P 1'
#
loop_
_entity.id
_entity.type
_entity.pdbx_description
1 polymer ?
#
loop_
_entity_poly.entity_id
_entity_poly.type
_entity_poly.pdbx_seq_one_letter_code
_entity_poly.pdbx_strand_id
1 'polypeptide(L)'
;MDNLKIFADEIQQGNLQLGWYKKGRVAIIQQDTTLINALKDNPEQSADGEKAFKLFSWLSDKPRLAGENKKTYILSALGTKDFSGFSFHTKQNLFVESFNSPHEWIDGETRAQAQLADLLLPSGQWHRHYSIVVLPENANDKQVELIRHWLELTGGSLLIVKDKHKKPSASTQQLIDELRPVERIELTNNTLDNHNFQQAIILPPHSINSLKLTDELRNNSQYFSISIENTKYNKTLSLHNIPITETSSWQQIAHSIETDVNKMMAVNQLPAVKIRYEKNTLKLVSENIIFRQFQLKQTKQAISRYNTQESISQVLPILVAENPDELPDQLVVGAITGKLPNNSYIKGYKILEQPKFGRLTLNNATNEWQYIADNAKFETHSDQFDFIGMLPNGQQSQPLSIQLQTENAPQLRIPGKRTFSVPDPIYHEPQRRYNPTPSDMKVHNIQLAQTHLQNMADKHMSLTANRWALLNVEITSETVANSPDIEAIVSNKERKIIGRVRLTGPDHLPKTLTAFPQQMNVSAQNWHQQRFTAPIKGEWIQPDINIVITVNGKPIVTEETNQYGLFSPNVTLDNHLIVHVDSHSLYQQGHGIYSYSPLSWGKEAATILPIGQLTLYSAPATVSRPSLTPYFSSSNSKAIPLIHPHYDNPEEIGYHPSAQIYWAYNNSKKYQTTNNANSDYQYTAVEILPSSVGTALLGLASPNHGGGVHEPNVMFHEVFGHGLGLPHTDMKDRNNQPTYPYSYYSHGKNPAYNQSRQYYVTYHDLHSHLQQAMPTMLSSFVPFRSGAYDAFLPHADAYNQKIHQFLSGRVRWQNNKTKGEDTEDGGFAGDGFYQRWDQTNKQWVTLTQQNYAEYYKLTQIEQFPHQRDVPIYWIQHQFTKMADNSLHPYSTITVDRTIGNLPADYHNLKTGGGRPYDIYGDYALTVTYATPNGLLTEVLQIPHAVSFNIADKGELVQFTVHELNDKKELGQLISHYNNPDSLACRVLTNSDGYLLPKQLILDNYWQGAPIYWAATEEGLIDFSTGKVNLDKITSKSALCAKWVEKGRLHQQYFSLSDPFGQDSQVDTSLNFIALNHLDTHARHYSAIPDVIYYTVEQPLVADVNFEQMVDITHLNLPDGQYSFWVTLRTSDDQKQIQESIPIEEWYFSVQQNQLTIKGTIDSTPELKLDGIIIHIDQHLQDHTVPKLIWLQQNTQNPTGQLAENTKFLDANQPVIFNSGVMLPELISSMSEEEPSSLYSSVLSISPQKQADILLSA
;
A
#
# COMPACT_ATOMS: atom_id res chain seq x y z
N MET A 1 2.25 3.27 -33.93
CA MET A 1 2.17 4.51 -34.74
C MET A 1 1.17 4.44 -35.91
N ASP A 2 0.64 3.29 -36.31
CA ASP A 2 -0.30 3.18 -37.44
C ASP A 2 -1.67 3.84 -37.21
N ASN A 3 -2.06 4.10 -35.95
CA ASN A 3 -3.36 4.68 -35.61
C ASN A 3 -3.53 6.18 -35.95
N LEU A 4 -2.48 6.94 -36.27
CA LEU A 4 -2.61 8.38 -36.55
C LEU A 4 -2.89 8.70 -38.04
N LYS A 5 -2.60 7.78 -38.96
CA LYS A 5 -2.87 7.97 -40.41
C LYS A 5 -4.36 8.07 -40.73
N ILE A 6 -5.22 7.44 -39.91
CA ILE A 6 -6.68 7.43 -40.11
C ILE A 6 -7.34 8.79 -39.87
N PHE A 7 -6.63 9.73 -39.23
CA PHE A 7 -7.10 11.08 -38.90
C PHE A 7 -6.61 12.16 -39.87
N ALA A 8 -5.81 11.79 -40.88
CA ALA A 8 -5.18 12.74 -41.79
C ALA A 8 -6.21 13.67 -42.48
N ASP A 9 -7.35 13.13 -42.89
CA ASP A 9 -8.42 13.88 -43.54
C ASP A 9 -9.09 14.89 -42.58
N GLU A 10 -9.34 14.49 -41.33
CA GLU A 10 -9.98 15.35 -40.31
C GLU A 10 -9.03 16.46 -39.83
N ILE A 11 -7.72 16.17 -39.77
CA ILE A 11 -6.69 17.17 -39.46
C ILE A 11 -6.52 18.16 -40.62
N GLN A 12 -6.50 17.68 -41.87
CA GLN A 12 -6.38 18.52 -43.07
C GLN A 12 -7.60 19.44 -43.26
N GLN A 13 -8.79 18.99 -42.89
CA GLN A 13 -10.03 19.78 -42.93
C GLN A 13 -10.14 20.78 -41.76
N GLY A 14 -9.21 20.76 -40.81
CA GLY A 14 -9.23 21.61 -39.61
C GLY A 14 -10.34 21.25 -38.61
N ASN A 15 -10.90 20.05 -38.73
CA ASN A 15 -11.95 19.52 -37.85
C ASN A 15 -11.37 18.93 -36.56
N LEU A 16 -10.11 18.48 -36.62
CA LEU A 16 -9.35 17.90 -35.52
C LEU A 16 -7.95 18.52 -35.46
N GLN A 17 -7.57 19.04 -34.29
CA GLN A 17 -6.17 19.36 -34.00
C GLN A 17 -5.73 18.49 -32.83
N LEU A 18 -4.63 17.77 -33.02
CA LEU A 18 -4.00 16.97 -31.97
C LEU A 18 -2.74 17.67 -31.53
N GLY A 19 -2.49 17.67 -30.22
CA GLY A 19 -1.30 18.23 -29.63
C GLY A 19 -0.99 17.64 -28.28
N TRP A 20 0.13 18.06 -27.73
CA TRP A 20 0.58 17.68 -26.41
C TRP A 20 0.69 18.92 -25.55
N TYR A 21 0.14 18.84 -24.34
CA TYR A 21 0.43 19.78 -23.27
C TYR A 21 1.27 19.05 -22.22
N LYS A 22 2.59 19.27 -22.26
CA LYS A 22 3.57 18.52 -21.45
C LYS A 22 3.41 17.00 -21.64
N LYS A 23 2.95 16.26 -20.62
CA LYS A 23 2.69 14.80 -20.68
C LYS A 23 1.25 14.45 -21.11
N GLY A 24 0.31 15.40 -21.06
CA GLY A 24 -1.10 15.18 -21.38
C GLY A 24 -1.42 15.29 -22.87
N ARG A 25 -2.32 14.43 -23.36
CA ARG A 25 -2.78 14.46 -24.76
C ARG A 25 -3.93 15.44 -24.90
N VAL A 26 -3.83 16.33 -25.86
CA VAL A 26 -4.88 17.32 -26.14
C VAL A 26 -5.44 17.09 -27.53
N ALA A 27 -6.76 16.92 -27.61
CA ALA A 27 -7.49 16.97 -28.87
C ALA A 27 -8.40 18.20 -28.86
N ILE A 28 -8.41 18.95 -29.96
CA ILE A 28 -9.36 20.02 -30.20
C ILE A 28 -10.24 19.56 -31.35
N ILE A 29 -11.54 19.41 -31.09
CA ILE A 29 -12.51 18.88 -32.04
C ILE A 29 -13.60 19.91 -32.25
N GLN A 30 -14.01 20.13 -33.49
CA GLN A 30 -15.18 20.96 -33.76
C GLN A 30 -16.47 20.22 -33.38
N GLN A 31 -17.40 20.90 -32.72
CA GLN A 31 -18.62 20.32 -32.14
C GLN A 31 -19.49 19.60 -33.19
N ASP A 32 -19.57 20.12 -34.40
CA ASP A 32 -20.41 19.60 -35.50
C ASP A 32 -19.68 18.61 -36.44
N THR A 33 -18.63 17.93 -35.97
CA THR A 33 -17.81 17.05 -36.82
C THR A 33 -18.38 15.64 -36.97
N THR A 34 -17.94 14.96 -38.03
CA THR A 34 -18.13 13.53 -38.25
C THR A 34 -17.66 12.69 -37.06
N LEU A 35 -16.56 13.08 -36.41
CA LEU A 35 -15.98 12.35 -35.28
C LEU A 35 -16.84 12.33 -34.01
N ILE A 36 -17.44 13.46 -33.62
CA ILE A 36 -18.35 13.51 -32.45
C ILE A 36 -19.66 12.79 -32.76
N ASN A 37 -20.21 12.97 -33.96
CA ASN A 37 -21.44 12.28 -34.38
C ASN A 37 -21.24 10.76 -34.51
N ALA A 38 -20.07 10.31 -34.94
CA ALA A 38 -19.74 8.90 -35.07
C ALA A 38 -19.58 8.15 -33.73
N LEU A 39 -19.53 8.86 -32.60
CA LEU A 39 -19.66 8.23 -31.28
C LEU A 39 -21.02 7.55 -31.10
N LYS A 40 -22.03 7.86 -31.91
CA LYS A 40 -23.34 7.19 -31.92
C LYS A 40 -23.33 5.89 -32.73
N ASP A 41 -22.30 5.66 -33.52
CA ASP A 41 -22.17 4.48 -34.37
C ASP A 41 -21.47 3.34 -33.63
N ASN A 42 -21.76 2.11 -34.05
CA ASN A 42 -21.04 0.93 -33.61
C ASN A 42 -19.62 0.91 -34.21
N PRO A 43 -18.55 0.98 -33.40
CA PRO A 43 -17.17 1.02 -33.90
C PRO A 43 -16.70 -0.27 -34.59
N GLU A 44 -17.44 -1.38 -34.44
CA GLU A 44 -17.15 -2.62 -35.18
C GLU A 44 -17.81 -2.66 -36.57
N GLN A 45 -18.71 -1.72 -36.88
CA GLN A 45 -19.56 -1.76 -38.08
C GLN A 45 -19.54 -0.46 -38.90
N SER A 46 -19.08 0.65 -38.31
CA SER A 46 -18.93 1.96 -38.97
C SER A 46 -17.47 2.36 -39.00
N ALA A 47 -16.95 2.71 -40.18
CA ALA A 47 -15.58 3.20 -40.33
C ALA A 47 -15.37 4.54 -39.57
N ASP A 48 -16.39 5.40 -39.53
CA ASP A 48 -16.34 6.64 -38.76
C ASP A 48 -16.50 6.36 -37.26
N GLY A 49 -17.32 5.36 -36.89
CA GLY A 49 -17.41 4.87 -35.51
C GLY A 49 -16.07 4.31 -35.00
N GLU A 50 -15.34 3.58 -35.86
CA GLU A 50 -13.99 3.07 -35.58
C GLU A 50 -12.96 4.19 -35.44
N LYS A 51 -13.04 5.23 -36.28
CA LYS A 51 -12.19 6.44 -36.16
C LYS A 51 -12.45 7.14 -34.84
N ALA A 52 -13.71 7.36 -34.45
CA ALA A 52 -14.06 7.97 -33.17
C ALA A 52 -13.54 7.12 -31.99
N PHE A 53 -13.73 5.80 -32.03
CA PHE A 53 -13.20 4.88 -31.02
C PHE A 53 -11.69 4.98 -30.87
N LYS A 54 -10.95 4.98 -31.99
CA LYS A 54 -9.49 5.10 -32.00
C LYS A 54 -9.00 6.46 -31.49
N LEU A 55 -9.75 7.54 -31.71
CA LEU A 55 -9.41 8.86 -31.18
C LEU A 55 -9.50 8.90 -29.66
N PHE A 56 -10.59 8.38 -29.09
CA PHE A 56 -10.73 8.30 -27.64
C PHE A 56 -9.77 7.26 -27.04
N SER A 57 -9.43 6.19 -27.76
CA SER A 57 -8.38 5.24 -27.39
C SER A 57 -7.02 5.93 -27.27
N TRP A 58 -6.67 6.78 -28.26
CA TRP A 58 -5.48 7.63 -28.23
C TRP A 58 -5.53 8.61 -27.05
N LEU A 59 -6.63 9.31 -26.81
CA LEU A 59 -6.77 10.19 -25.65
C LEU A 59 -6.65 9.42 -24.32
N SER A 60 -7.14 8.18 -24.22
CA SER A 60 -7.08 7.43 -22.96
C SER A 60 -5.71 6.84 -22.59
N ASP A 61 -4.70 7.00 -23.45
CA ASP A 61 -3.38 6.35 -23.36
C ASP A 61 -3.38 4.86 -23.02
N LYS A 62 -4.43 4.17 -23.47
CA LYS A 62 -4.60 2.74 -23.28
C LYS A 62 -5.04 2.17 -24.62
N PRO A 63 -4.29 1.25 -25.23
CA PRO A 63 -4.73 0.58 -26.45
C PRO A 63 -5.98 -0.24 -26.14
N ARG A 64 -7.13 0.22 -26.65
CA ARG A 64 -8.43 -0.45 -26.50
C ARG A 64 -8.84 -1.19 -27.77
N LEU A 65 -9.57 -2.30 -27.63
CA LEU A 65 -10.20 -3.02 -28.73
C LEU A 65 -11.72 -2.73 -28.76
N ALA A 66 -12.27 -2.52 -29.96
CA ALA A 66 -13.71 -2.36 -30.12
C ALA A 66 -14.41 -3.66 -29.67
N GLY A 67 -15.36 -3.56 -28.72
CA GLY A 67 -16.07 -4.71 -28.14
C GLY A 67 -15.56 -5.20 -26.77
N GLU A 68 -14.49 -4.62 -26.22
CA GLU A 68 -14.05 -4.86 -24.84
C GLU A 68 -15.08 -4.30 -23.82
N ASN A 69 -15.25 -4.86 -22.62
CA ASN A 69 -16.19 -4.32 -21.61
C ASN A 69 -15.60 -3.18 -20.74
N LYS A 70 -14.37 -2.74 -21.02
CA LYS A 70 -13.63 -1.76 -20.22
C LYS A 70 -13.99 -0.33 -20.60
N LYS A 71 -14.59 0.44 -19.67
CA LYS A 71 -15.01 1.83 -19.91
C LYS A 71 -13.88 2.83 -19.68
N THR A 72 -13.85 3.88 -20.51
CA THR A 72 -13.07 5.10 -20.28
C THR A 72 -13.97 6.16 -19.67
N TYR A 73 -13.59 6.62 -18.49
CA TYR A 73 -14.30 7.67 -17.75
C TYR A 73 -13.86 9.03 -18.27
N ILE A 74 -14.85 9.83 -18.65
CA ILE A 74 -14.69 11.17 -19.21
C ILE A 74 -15.46 12.14 -18.34
N LEU A 75 -14.79 13.16 -17.82
CA LEU A 75 -15.44 14.29 -17.18
C LEU A 75 -15.69 15.35 -18.24
N SER A 76 -16.91 15.84 -18.38
CA SER A 76 -17.25 16.88 -19.35
C SER A 76 -17.76 18.12 -18.62
N ALA A 77 -17.12 19.26 -18.87
CA ALA A 77 -17.59 20.58 -18.44
C ALA A 77 -18.53 21.23 -19.48
N LEU A 78 -18.91 20.50 -20.54
CA LEU A 78 -19.94 20.92 -21.49
C LEU A 78 -21.33 20.55 -20.99
N GLY A 79 -22.33 21.30 -21.46
CA GLY A 79 -23.73 20.95 -21.24
C GLY A 79 -24.09 19.58 -21.81
N THR A 80 -25.04 18.89 -21.20
CA THR A 80 -25.51 17.55 -21.64
C THR A 80 -26.12 17.56 -23.05
N LYS A 81 -26.46 18.72 -23.60
CA LYS A 81 -26.91 18.87 -25.00
C LYS A 81 -25.74 18.86 -26.00
N ASP A 82 -24.54 19.21 -25.54
CA ASP A 82 -23.36 19.44 -26.39
C ASP A 82 -22.43 18.22 -26.42
N PHE A 83 -22.32 17.47 -25.31
CA PHE A 83 -21.51 16.25 -25.26
C PHE A 83 -22.06 15.27 -24.20
N SER A 84 -22.92 14.33 -24.61
CA SER A 84 -23.58 13.37 -23.69
C SER A 84 -23.31 11.92 -24.05
N GLY A 85 -22.78 11.19 -23.07
CA GLY A 85 -22.52 9.75 -23.15
C GLY A 85 -23.77 8.90 -23.33
N PHE A 86 -24.97 9.40 -22.99
CA PHE A 86 -26.24 8.69 -23.21
C PHE A 86 -26.61 8.58 -24.69
N SER A 87 -26.01 9.42 -25.54
CA SER A 87 -26.21 9.36 -26.99
C SER A 87 -25.19 8.47 -27.70
N PHE A 88 -24.13 8.04 -27.03
CA PHE A 88 -23.05 7.27 -27.63
C PHE A 88 -23.39 5.78 -27.68
N HIS A 89 -22.89 5.09 -28.71
CA HIS A 89 -23.05 3.65 -28.83
C HIS A 89 -22.30 2.96 -27.70
N THR A 90 -22.93 1.96 -27.07
CA THR A 90 -22.36 1.27 -25.88
C THR A 90 -20.98 0.67 -26.14
N LYS A 91 -20.72 0.18 -27.35
CA LYS A 91 -19.41 -0.35 -27.79
C LYS A 91 -18.31 0.69 -28.00
N GLN A 92 -18.61 1.99 -27.92
CA GLN A 92 -17.57 3.03 -27.83
C GLN A 92 -16.86 3.00 -26.46
N ASN A 93 -17.45 2.32 -25.47
CA ASN A 93 -16.88 2.12 -24.14
C ASN A 93 -16.52 3.42 -23.42
N LEU A 94 -17.35 4.45 -23.58
CA LEU A 94 -17.18 5.74 -22.90
C LEU A 94 -18.23 5.88 -21.81
N PHE A 95 -17.80 6.31 -20.63
CA PHE A 95 -18.68 6.79 -19.58
C PHE A 95 -18.45 8.29 -19.44
N VAL A 96 -19.42 9.11 -19.84
CA VAL A 96 -19.31 10.56 -19.78
C VAL A 96 -20.12 11.08 -18.60
N GLU A 97 -19.44 11.73 -17.68
CA GLU A 97 -20.03 12.47 -16.58
C GLU A 97 -20.00 13.95 -16.93
N SER A 98 -21.16 14.55 -17.14
CA SER A 98 -21.27 15.96 -17.53
C SER A 98 -21.64 16.81 -16.31
N PHE A 99 -20.84 17.80 -16.00
CA PHE A 99 -21.17 18.82 -15.01
C PHE A 99 -21.76 20.04 -15.72
N ASN A 100 -23.02 20.36 -15.42
CA ASN A 100 -23.75 21.45 -16.05
C ASN A 100 -23.84 22.64 -15.08
N SER A 101 -22.97 23.63 -15.24
CA SER A 101 -23.14 24.90 -14.52
C SER A 101 -24.20 25.76 -15.21
N PRO A 102 -25.21 26.27 -14.49
CA PRO A 102 -26.17 27.24 -15.03
C PRO A 102 -25.60 28.66 -15.16
N HIS A 103 -24.31 28.87 -14.87
CA HIS A 103 -23.65 30.17 -14.86
C HIS A 103 -22.57 30.27 -15.94
N GLU A 104 -22.55 31.38 -16.68
CA GLU A 104 -21.43 31.73 -17.55
C GLU A 104 -20.25 32.16 -16.68
N TRP A 105 -19.15 31.42 -16.78
CA TRP A 105 -17.97 31.64 -15.95
C TRP A 105 -17.20 32.88 -16.39
N ILE A 106 -16.89 33.75 -15.44
CA ILE A 106 -16.12 34.97 -15.67
C ILE A 106 -14.65 34.71 -15.29
N ASP A 107 -13.71 35.34 -16.00
CA ASP A 107 -12.28 35.29 -15.64
C ASP A 107 -12.04 35.88 -14.24
N GLY A 108 -11.18 35.22 -13.47
CA GLY A 108 -10.89 35.48 -12.06
C GLY A 108 -11.80 34.73 -11.08
N GLU A 109 -12.84 34.05 -11.57
CA GLU A 109 -13.82 33.37 -10.72
C GLU A 109 -13.39 31.94 -10.35
N THR A 110 -13.14 31.71 -9.06
CA THR A 110 -12.61 30.44 -8.54
C THR A 110 -13.68 29.35 -8.33
N ARG A 111 -14.98 29.67 -8.39
CA ARG A 111 -16.06 28.69 -8.15
C ARG A 111 -16.08 27.56 -9.18
N ALA A 112 -15.91 27.92 -10.44
CA ALA A 112 -15.83 26.98 -11.57
C ALA A 112 -14.65 26.02 -11.46
N GLN A 113 -13.52 26.57 -10.99
CA GLN A 113 -12.30 25.83 -10.71
C GLN A 113 -12.49 24.91 -9.50
N ALA A 114 -13.11 25.38 -8.42
CA ALA A 114 -13.38 24.55 -7.24
C ALA A 114 -14.32 23.38 -7.57
N GLN A 115 -15.37 23.59 -8.36
CA GLN A 115 -16.28 22.53 -8.80
C GLN A 115 -15.58 21.51 -9.73
N LEU A 116 -14.76 22.00 -10.66
CA LEU A 116 -13.96 21.14 -11.52
C LEU A 116 -12.88 20.40 -10.70
N ALA A 117 -12.28 21.05 -9.70
CA ALA A 117 -11.29 20.47 -8.80
C ALA A 117 -11.92 19.41 -7.90
N ASP A 118 -13.11 19.64 -7.33
CA ASP A 118 -13.82 18.65 -6.53
C ASP A 118 -14.08 17.37 -7.32
N LEU A 119 -14.40 17.50 -8.62
CA LEU A 119 -14.59 16.36 -9.52
C LEU A 119 -13.28 15.69 -9.95
N LEU A 120 -12.16 16.42 -10.03
CA LEU A 120 -10.85 15.89 -10.41
C LEU A 120 -10.03 15.35 -9.23
N LEU A 121 -10.32 15.85 -8.03
CA LEU A 121 -9.79 15.35 -6.77
C LEU A 121 -10.53 14.05 -6.40
N PRO A 122 -9.89 13.12 -5.67
CA PRO A 122 -10.58 11.96 -5.10
C PRO A 122 -11.49 12.40 -3.93
N SER A 123 -12.46 13.27 -4.19
CA SER A 123 -13.46 13.71 -3.20
C SER A 123 -14.57 12.65 -3.12
N GLY A 124 -14.38 11.65 -2.27
CA GLY A 124 -15.45 10.75 -1.83
C GLY A 124 -16.02 9.75 -2.83
N GLN A 125 -15.69 9.80 -4.13
CA GLN A 125 -15.95 8.75 -5.12
C GLN A 125 -14.66 8.31 -5.83
N TRP A 126 -13.74 7.72 -5.07
CA TRP A 126 -12.50 7.03 -5.48
C TRP A 126 -12.50 6.21 -6.78
N HIS A 127 -13.66 5.74 -7.25
CA HIS A 127 -13.75 4.83 -8.39
C HIS A 127 -13.78 5.56 -9.73
N ARG A 128 -13.67 6.90 -9.76
CA ARG A 128 -13.76 7.71 -10.98
C ARG A 128 -12.46 8.49 -11.22
N HIS A 129 -11.41 7.80 -11.66
CA HIS A 129 -10.30 8.47 -12.33
C HIS A 129 -10.69 8.76 -13.77
N TYR A 130 -11.00 10.02 -14.07
CA TYR A 130 -11.26 10.45 -15.43
C TYR A 130 -9.97 10.44 -16.24
N SER A 131 -9.96 9.69 -17.33
CA SER A 131 -8.80 9.66 -18.24
C SER A 131 -8.82 10.84 -19.20
N ILE A 132 -9.99 11.46 -19.38
CA ILE A 132 -10.22 12.56 -20.32
C ILE A 132 -11.10 13.60 -19.64
N VAL A 133 -10.69 14.86 -19.68
CA VAL A 133 -11.54 16.01 -19.33
C VAL A 133 -11.95 16.72 -20.61
N VAL A 134 -13.23 17.03 -20.74
CA VAL A 134 -13.77 17.82 -21.84
C VAL A 134 -14.01 19.23 -21.35
N LEU A 135 -13.36 20.21 -21.97
CA LEU A 135 -13.43 21.61 -21.59
C LEU A 135 -14.13 22.40 -22.71
N PRO A 136 -15.06 23.31 -22.39
CA PRO A 136 -15.62 24.20 -23.38
C PRO A 136 -14.57 25.23 -23.83
N GLU A 137 -14.69 25.71 -25.06
CA GLU A 137 -13.81 26.73 -25.62
C GLU A 137 -13.78 28.06 -24.82
N ASN A 138 -14.85 28.35 -24.08
CA ASN A 138 -15.00 29.57 -23.27
C ASN A 138 -14.70 29.35 -21.78
N ALA A 139 -13.99 28.28 -21.42
CA ALA A 139 -13.58 28.05 -20.03
C ALA A 139 -12.77 29.23 -19.48
N ASN A 140 -12.99 29.59 -18.22
CA ASN A 140 -12.33 30.74 -17.62
C ASN A 140 -10.85 30.45 -17.28
N ASP A 141 -10.08 31.51 -17.01
CA ASP A 141 -8.67 31.45 -16.59
C ASP A 141 -8.39 30.45 -15.47
N LYS A 142 -9.23 30.39 -14.43
CA LYS A 142 -9.05 29.50 -13.28
C LYS A 142 -9.29 28.03 -13.61
N GLN A 143 -10.28 27.71 -14.45
CA GLN A 143 -10.50 26.36 -14.96
C GLN A 143 -9.36 25.90 -15.86
N VAL A 144 -8.87 26.78 -16.74
CA VAL A 144 -7.73 26.49 -17.60
C VAL A 144 -6.45 26.28 -16.79
N GLU A 145 -6.21 27.10 -15.75
CA GLU A 145 -5.08 26.94 -14.82
C GLU A 145 -5.12 25.59 -14.09
N LEU A 146 -6.30 25.20 -13.57
CA LEU A 146 -6.48 23.89 -12.94
C LEU A 146 -6.28 22.74 -13.93
N ILE A 147 -6.79 22.87 -15.16
CA ILE A 147 -6.64 21.82 -16.17
C ILE A 147 -5.20 21.69 -16.62
N ARG A 148 -4.47 22.80 -16.79
CA ARG A 148 -3.02 22.79 -17.02
C ARG A 148 -2.30 22.02 -15.92
N HIS A 149 -2.60 22.37 -14.67
CA HIS A 149 -2.02 21.69 -13.51
C HIS A 149 -2.39 20.20 -13.47
N TRP A 150 -3.65 19.86 -13.74
CA TRP A 150 -4.14 18.47 -13.77
C TRP A 150 -3.50 17.64 -14.89
N LEU A 151 -3.35 18.20 -16.10
CA LEU A 151 -2.67 17.57 -17.23
C LEU A 151 -1.20 17.30 -16.91
N GLU A 152 -0.54 18.25 -16.24
CA GLU A 152 0.85 18.12 -15.80
C GLU A 152 1.03 17.06 -14.71
N LEU A 153 0.11 17.03 -13.74
CA LEU A 153 0.16 16.14 -12.58
C LEU A 153 -0.20 14.70 -12.94
N THR A 154 -1.27 14.50 -13.71
CA THR A 154 -1.85 13.16 -13.93
C THR A 154 -1.44 12.53 -15.25
N GLY A 155 -0.94 13.33 -16.21
CA GLY A 155 -0.76 12.89 -17.59
C GLY A 155 -2.09 12.52 -18.29
N GLY A 156 -3.22 12.89 -17.69
CA GLY A 156 -4.54 12.73 -18.28
C GLY A 156 -4.69 13.53 -19.57
N SER A 157 -5.85 13.41 -20.20
CA SER A 157 -6.07 14.00 -21.53
C SER A 157 -7.14 15.06 -21.53
N LEU A 158 -6.99 16.04 -22.40
CA LEU A 158 -7.93 17.13 -22.58
C LEU A 158 -8.58 17.04 -23.95
N LEU A 159 -9.90 17.15 -23.97
CA LEU A 159 -10.68 17.37 -25.16
C LEU A 159 -11.25 18.78 -25.11
N ILE A 160 -10.86 19.65 -26.04
CA ILE A 160 -11.50 20.96 -26.20
C ILE A 160 -12.50 20.83 -27.34
N VAL A 161 -13.78 21.05 -27.05
CA VAL A 161 -14.83 21.06 -28.09
C VAL A 161 -15.08 22.50 -28.51
N LYS A 162 -14.96 22.76 -29.82
CA LYS A 162 -15.03 24.09 -30.41
C LYS A 162 -16.26 24.27 -31.30
N ASP A 163 -17.03 25.32 -31.07
CA ASP A 163 -18.05 25.83 -31.99
C ASP A 163 -17.37 26.73 -33.04
N LYS A 164 -17.62 26.48 -34.34
CA LYS A 164 -17.07 27.29 -35.44
C LYS A 164 -17.43 28.78 -35.34
N HIS A 165 -18.51 29.11 -34.65
CA HIS A 165 -19.06 30.46 -34.57
C HIS A 165 -18.65 31.22 -33.30
N LYS A 166 -17.94 30.58 -32.36
CA LYS A 166 -17.51 31.19 -31.10
C LYS A 166 -15.98 31.26 -31.02
N LYS A 167 -15.50 32.30 -30.34
CA LYS A 167 -14.06 32.47 -30.07
C LYS A 167 -13.73 31.84 -28.71
N PRO A 168 -12.62 31.09 -28.60
CA PRO A 168 -12.14 30.62 -27.31
C PRO A 168 -11.86 31.79 -26.36
N SER A 169 -11.94 31.55 -25.05
CA SER A 169 -11.47 32.51 -24.04
C SER A 169 -9.97 32.77 -24.23
N ALA A 170 -9.47 33.91 -23.74
CA ALA A 170 -8.05 34.26 -23.86
C ALA A 170 -7.15 33.17 -23.25
N SER A 171 -7.55 32.63 -22.10
CA SER A 171 -6.85 31.55 -21.39
C SER A 171 -6.90 30.24 -22.14
N THR A 172 -8.05 29.87 -22.73
CA THR A 172 -8.17 28.66 -23.55
C THR A 172 -7.38 28.78 -24.84
N GLN A 173 -7.39 29.97 -25.47
CA GLN A 173 -6.58 30.23 -26.66
C GLN A 173 -5.08 30.15 -26.33
N GLN A 174 -4.66 30.68 -25.19
CA GLN A 174 -3.27 30.55 -24.73
C GLN A 174 -2.88 29.08 -24.51
N LEU A 175 -3.77 28.27 -23.94
CA LEU A 175 -3.55 26.82 -23.80
C LEU A 175 -3.43 26.12 -25.16
N ILE A 176 -4.25 26.50 -26.14
CA ILE A 176 -4.20 25.98 -27.51
C ILE A 176 -2.88 26.37 -28.20
N ASP A 177 -2.44 27.61 -28.03
CA ASP A 177 -1.20 28.14 -28.63
C ASP A 177 0.07 27.50 -28.00
N GLU A 178 -0.04 27.01 -26.77
CA GLU A 178 1.02 26.29 -26.04
C GLU A 178 1.14 24.81 -26.45
N LEU A 179 0.20 24.26 -27.24
CA LEU A 179 0.23 22.85 -27.63
C LEU A 179 1.40 22.55 -28.56
N ARG A 180 2.17 21.51 -28.22
CA ARG A 180 3.18 20.95 -29.12
C ARG A 180 2.46 20.12 -30.19
N PRO A 181 2.68 20.38 -31.50
CA PRO A 181 2.04 19.59 -32.55
C PRO A 181 2.45 18.12 -32.49
N VAL A 182 1.57 17.23 -32.94
CA VAL A 182 1.90 15.80 -33.13
C VAL A 182 2.80 15.68 -34.36
N GLU A 183 4.08 16.01 -34.22
CA GLU A 183 5.08 15.78 -35.27
C GLU A 183 5.45 14.29 -35.39
N ARG A 184 5.70 13.85 -36.62
CA ARG A 184 6.38 12.56 -36.89
C ARG A 184 7.69 12.58 -36.11
N ILE A 185 7.83 11.68 -35.14
CA ILE A 185 9.08 11.50 -34.41
C ILE A 185 10.13 10.96 -35.38
N GLU A 186 10.94 11.85 -35.96
CA GLU A 186 12.39 11.63 -35.93
C GLU A 186 12.89 12.23 -34.61
N LEU A 187 13.48 11.36 -33.80
CA LEU A 187 14.05 11.68 -32.49
C LEU A 187 15.05 12.83 -32.58
N THR A 188 14.69 13.99 -32.04
CA THR A 188 15.60 15.00 -31.46
C THR A 188 14.75 15.75 -30.40
N ASN A 189 15.11 15.93 -29.14
CA ASN A 189 16.33 15.74 -28.38
C ASN A 189 15.99 14.98 -27.10
N ASN A 190 16.93 14.22 -26.56
CA ASN A 190 17.35 14.39 -25.19
C ASN A 190 18.80 13.95 -25.12
N THR A 191 19.63 14.82 -24.59
CA THR A 191 20.99 14.51 -24.16
C THR A 191 20.97 13.25 -23.32
N LEU A 192 22.06 12.48 -23.41
CA LEU A 192 22.31 11.25 -22.67
C LEU A 192 22.59 11.56 -21.17
N ASP A 193 21.90 12.55 -20.61
CA ASP A 193 22.13 13.04 -19.27
C ASP A 193 21.28 12.23 -18.28
N ASN A 194 21.97 11.38 -17.52
CA ASN A 194 21.59 10.86 -16.20
C ASN A 194 20.56 9.72 -16.07
N HIS A 195 20.60 8.68 -16.91
CA HIS A 195 19.97 7.40 -16.53
C HIS A 195 21.00 6.26 -16.55
N ASN A 196 21.57 5.98 -15.38
CA ASN A 196 22.20 4.69 -15.10
C ASN A 196 21.15 3.62 -15.40
N PHE A 197 21.43 2.73 -16.36
CA PHE A 197 20.52 1.63 -16.68
C PHE A 197 20.91 0.44 -15.80
N GLN A 198 20.07 0.08 -14.85
CA GLN A 198 20.20 -1.13 -14.05
C GLN A 198 19.07 -2.09 -14.42
N GLN A 199 19.40 -3.34 -14.75
CA GLN A 199 18.43 -4.41 -14.93
C GLN A 199 18.74 -5.53 -13.94
N ALA A 200 17.87 -5.73 -12.96
CA ALA A 200 17.91 -6.88 -12.07
C ALA A 200 17.10 -8.03 -12.67
N ILE A 201 17.72 -9.20 -12.82
CA ILE A 201 17.09 -10.43 -13.31
C ILE A 201 17.09 -11.43 -12.17
N ILE A 202 15.91 -11.58 -11.57
CA ILE A 202 15.68 -12.51 -10.48
C ILE A 202 15.27 -13.86 -11.06
N LEU A 203 16.06 -14.88 -10.75
CA LEU A 203 15.74 -16.26 -11.07
C LEU A 203 14.91 -16.84 -9.92
N PRO A 204 13.84 -17.61 -10.19
CA PRO A 204 13.04 -18.18 -9.11
C PRO A 204 13.93 -18.98 -8.13
N PRO A 205 13.76 -18.85 -6.80
CA PRO A 205 14.67 -19.43 -5.79
C PRO A 205 14.84 -20.95 -5.85
N HIS A 206 13.89 -21.63 -6.50
CA HIS A 206 13.88 -23.09 -6.72
C HIS A 206 13.76 -23.49 -8.19
N SER A 207 14.06 -22.56 -9.10
CA SER A 207 14.50 -23.01 -10.42
C SER A 207 15.66 -23.94 -10.15
N ILE A 208 15.50 -25.24 -10.43
CA ILE A 208 16.62 -26.17 -10.36
C ILE A 208 17.55 -25.69 -11.47
N ASN A 209 18.55 -24.90 -11.09
CA ASN A 209 19.39 -24.06 -11.93
C ASN A 209 20.39 -24.91 -12.73
N SER A 210 19.87 -25.84 -13.51
CA SER A 210 20.52 -26.36 -14.70
C SER A 210 20.32 -25.35 -15.83
N LEU A 211 20.94 -24.18 -15.67
CA LEU A 211 21.00 -23.16 -16.72
C LEU A 211 21.66 -23.75 -17.98
N LYS A 212 22.49 -24.78 -17.82
CA LYS A 212 22.87 -25.71 -18.89
C LYS A 212 21.96 -26.93 -18.91
N LEU A 213 21.46 -27.32 -20.09
CA LEU A 213 20.78 -28.60 -20.29
C LEU A 213 21.78 -29.78 -20.15
N THR A 214 21.83 -30.41 -18.97
CA THR A 214 22.75 -31.52 -18.65
C THR A 214 22.17 -32.90 -18.96
N ASP A 215 23.01 -33.95 -18.93
CA ASP A 215 22.54 -35.34 -19.05
C ASP A 215 21.70 -35.78 -17.85
N GLU A 216 21.98 -35.25 -16.66
CA GLU A 216 21.18 -35.51 -15.45
C GLU A 216 19.77 -34.94 -15.59
N LEU A 217 19.65 -33.67 -16.02
CA LEU A 217 18.36 -33.04 -16.28
C LEU A 217 17.57 -33.81 -17.34
N ARG A 218 18.24 -34.27 -18.42
CA ARG A 218 17.64 -35.10 -19.46
C ARG A 218 17.03 -36.38 -18.87
N ASN A 219 17.80 -37.09 -18.05
CA ASN A 219 17.36 -38.36 -17.46
C ASN A 219 16.18 -38.19 -16.49
N ASN A 220 16.08 -37.02 -15.84
CA ASN A 220 15.03 -36.71 -14.87
C ASN A 220 13.80 -36.04 -15.51
N SER A 221 13.87 -35.58 -16.76
CA SER A 221 12.76 -34.90 -17.45
C SER A 221 11.70 -35.90 -17.92
N GLN A 222 10.59 -35.98 -17.20
CA GLN A 222 9.48 -36.89 -17.50
C GLN A 222 8.32 -36.18 -18.22
N TYR A 223 8.12 -34.89 -17.95
CA TYR A 223 7.05 -34.09 -18.55
C TYR A 223 7.56 -32.71 -18.97
N PHE A 224 6.83 -32.05 -19.87
CA PHE A 224 7.03 -30.64 -20.17
C PHE A 224 5.74 -29.82 -20.03
N SER A 225 5.87 -28.52 -19.88
CA SER A 225 4.75 -27.57 -19.97
C SER A 225 5.19 -26.32 -20.74
N ILE A 226 4.28 -25.70 -21.48
CA ILE A 226 4.59 -24.51 -22.27
C ILE A 226 3.36 -23.62 -22.39
N SER A 227 3.56 -22.30 -22.29
CA SER A 227 2.53 -21.29 -22.50
C SER A 227 2.95 -20.37 -23.64
N ILE A 228 2.04 -20.17 -24.59
CA ILE A 228 2.23 -19.43 -25.83
C ILE A 228 1.08 -18.45 -26.00
N GLU A 229 1.39 -17.20 -26.23
CA GLU A 229 0.41 -16.20 -26.60
C GLU A 229 0.44 -15.93 -28.10
N ASN A 230 -0.76 -15.83 -28.67
CA ASN A 230 -0.93 -15.34 -30.03
C ASN A 230 -1.23 -13.85 -30.03
N THR A 231 -0.31 -13.06 -30.59
CA THR A 231 -0.41 -11.60 -30.73
C THR A 231 -1.59 -11.14 -31.60
N LYS A 232 -2.07 -11.98 -32.51
CA LYS A 232 -3.19 -11.69 -33.42
C LYS A 232 -4.57 -11.82 -32.75
N TYR A 233 -4.72 -12.71 -31.78
CA TYR A 233 -6.02 -13.01 -31.15
C TYR A 233 -6.05 -12.78 -29.63
N ASN A 234 -4.94 -12.30 -29.06
CA ASN A 234 -4.76 -12.05 -27.62
C ASN A 234 -5.21 -13.24 -26.75
N LYS A 235 -4.85 -14.45 -27.19
CA LYS A 235 -5.21 -15.72 -26.54
C LYS A 235 -3.94 -16.42 -26.08
N THR A 236 -3.88 -16.76 -24.80
CA THR A 236 -2.86 -17.67 -24.25
C THR A 236 -3.30 -19.11 -24.44
N LEU A 237 -2.44 -19.91 -25.05
CA LEU A 237 -2.55 -21.36 -25.21
C LEU A 237 -1.51 -22.01 -24.31
N SER A 238 -1.91 -23.00 -23.52
CA SER A 238 -1.00 -23.70 -22.63
C SER A 238 -1.11 -25.21 -22.78
N LEU A 239 0.03 -25.89 -22.76
CA LEU A 239 0.12 -27.32 -22.54
C LEU A 239 0.69 -27.55 -21.14
N HIS A 240 0.01 -28.36 -20.35
CA HIS A 240 0.40 -28.67 -18.98
C HIS A 240 0.70 -30.16 -18.83
N ASN A 241 1.81 -30.46 -18.15
CA ASN A 241 2.22 -31.82 -17.76
C ASN A 241 2.20 -32.85 -18.91
N ILE A 242 2.65 -32.48 -20.12
CA ILE A 242 2.67 -33.38 -21.28
C ILE A 242 3.83 -34.38 -21.12
N PRO A 243 3.59 -35.71 -21.19
CA PRO A 243 4.65 -36.71 -21.08
C PRO A 243 5.69 -36.60 -22.21
N ILE A 244 6.97 -36.69 -21.88
CA ILE A 244 8.05 -36.74 -22.87
C ILE A 244 8.22 -38.19 -23.32
N THR A 245 7.99 -38.46 -24.61
CA THR A 245 7.94 -39.83 -25.13
C THR A 245 9.33 -40.44 -25.40
N GLU A 246 10.36 -39.61 -25.62
CA GLU A 246 11.74 -40.04 -25.90
C GLU A 246 12.76 -39.22 -25.12
N THR A 247 13.58 -39.86 -24.28
CA THR A 247 14.56 -39.19 -23.39
C THR A 247 16.01 -39.60 -23.64
N SER A 248 16.31 -40.37 -24.69
CA SER A 248 17.67 -40.93 -24.90
C SER A 248 18.69 -39.89 -25.37
N SER A 249 18.23 -38.77 -25.94
CA SER A 249 19.07 -37.60 -26.27
C SER A 249 18.26 -36.30 -26.20
N TRP A 250 18.93 -35.16 -26.03
CA TRP A 250 18.27 -33.85 -26.05
C TRP A 250 17.62 -33.54 -27.41
N GLN A 251 18.17 -34.05 -28.51
CA GLN A 251 17.60 -33.92 -29.86
C GLN A 251 16.25 -34.63 -29.96
N GLN A 252 16.11 -35.80 -29.33
CA GLN A 252 14.84 -36.53 -29.30
C GLN A 252 13.82 -35.87 -28.37
N ILE A 253 14.24 -35.35 -27.20
CA ILE A 253 13.36 -34.54 -26.35
C ILE A 253 12.84 -33.34 -27.13
N ALA A 254 13.71 -32.61 -27.84
CA ALA A 254 13.33 -31.47 -28.68
C ALA A 254 12.29 -31.87 -29.74
N HIS A 255 12.49 -33.01 -30.41
CA HIS A 255 11.59 -33.52 -31.44
C HIS A 255 10.23 -33.95 -30.87
N SER A 256 10.22 -34.59 -29.69
CA SER A 256 9.01 -34.97 -28.96
C SER A 256 8.17 -33.72 -28.62
N ILE A 257 8.80 -32.70 -28.02
CA ILE A 257 8.15 -31.43 -27.70
C ILE A 257 7.65 -30.71 -28.96
N GLU A 258 8.46 -30.63 -30.02
CA GLU A 258 8.06 -29.99 -31.29
C GLU A 258 6.79 -30.64 -31.85
N THR A 259 6.71 -31.96 -31.78
CA THR A 259 5.56 -32.73 -32.28
C THR A 259 4.29 -32.39 -31.53
N ASP A 260 4.33 -32.39 -30.19
CA ASP A 260 3.13 -32.13 -29.38
C ASP A 260 2.70 -30.66 -29.38
N VAL A 261 3.66 -29.72 -29.37
CA VAL A 261 3.36 -28.30 -29.55
C VAL A 261 2.70 -28.06 -30.90
N ASN A 262 3.24 -28.63 -31.99
CA ASN A 262 2.66 -28.44 -33.32
C ASN A 262 1.27 -29.04 -33.49
N LYS A 263 0.90 -30.08 -32.74
CA LYS A 263 -0.50 -30.56 -32.68
C LYS A 263 -1.43 -29.48 -32.13
N MET A 264 -1.03 -28.83 -31.02
CA MET A 264 -1.79 -27.70 -30.45
C MET A 264 -1.86 -26.50 -31.41
N MET A 265 -0.74 -26.16 -32.06
CA MET A 265 -0.67 -25.07 -33.03
C MET A 265 -1.61 -25.31 -34.21
N ALA A 266 -1.64 -26.53 -34.76
CA ALA A 266 -2.51 -26.91 -35.86
C ALA A 266 -4.00 -26.82 -35.50
N VAL A 267 -4.39 -27.28 -34.30
CA VAL A 267 -5.79 -27.18 -33.81
C VAL A 267 -6.25 -25.73 -33.71
N ASN A 268 -5.35 -24.80 -33.36
CA ASN A 268 -5.65 -23.38 -33.21
C ASN A 268 -5.31 -22.55 -34.47
N GLN A 269 -5.00 -23.20 -35.61
CA GLN A 269 -4.67 -22.57 -36.89
C GLN A 269 -3.48 -21.59 -36.80
N LEU A 270 -2.45 -21.96 -36.03
CA LEU A 270 -1.26 -21.16 -35.81
C LEU A 270 -0.05 -21.66 -36.62
N PRO A 271 0.95 -20.79 -36.90
CA PRO A 271 2.20 -21.21 -37.53
C PRO A 271 2.89 -22.33 -36.76
N ALA A 272 3.55 -23.24 -37.49
CA ALA A 272 4.29 -24.32 -36.87
C ALA A 272 5.53 -23.80 -36.13
N VAL A 273 5.78 -24.35 -34.95
CA VAL A 273 6.96 -24.12 -34.14
C VAL A 273 8.08 -25.07 -34.58
N LYS A 274 9.31 -24.57 -34.57
CA LYS A 274 10.54 -25.35 -34.72
C LYS A 274 11.31 -25.37 -33.41
N ILE A 275 11.72 -26.53 -32.94
CA ILE A 275 12.51 -26.69 -31.71
C ILE A 275 13.82 -27.38 -32.04
N ARG A 276 14.94 -26.74 -31.71
CA ARG A 276 16.28 -27.26 -31.99
C ARG A 276 17.12 -27.29 -30.73
N TYR A 277 17.84 -28.39 -30.53
CA TYR A 277 18.86 -28.48 -29.51
C TYR A 277 20.23 -28.14 -30.10
N GLU A 278 20.87 -27.08 -29.60
CA GLU A 278 22.24 -26.72 -29.96
C GLU A 278 22.97 -26.10 -28.77
N LYS A 279 24.26 -26.42 -28.60
CA LYS A 279 25.14 -25.84 -27.57
C LYS A 279 24.57 -25.88 -26.14
N ASN A 280 23.89 -26.96 -25.77
CA ASN A 280 23.21 -27.13 -24.47
C ASN A 280 22.01 -26.20 -24.24
N THR A 281 21.39 -25.72 -25.32
CA THR A 281 20.17 -24.90 -25.29
C THR A 281 19.10 -25.52 -26.18
N LEU A 282 17.82 -25.30 -25.83
CA LEU A 282 16.70 -25.56 -26.74
C LEU A 282 16.21 -24.23 -27.28
N LYS A 283 16.25 -24.07 -28.59
CA LYS A 283 15.77 -22.89 -29.30
C LYS A 283 14.42 -23.18 -29.92
N LEU A 284 13.37 -22.53 -29.41
CA LEU A 284 12.01 -22.59 -29.90
C LEU A 284 11.79 -21.39 -30.82
N VAL A 285 11.34 -21.60 -32.05
CA VAL A 285 11.19 -20.56 -33.08
C VAL A 285 9.86 -20.70 -33.79
N SER A 286 9.17 -19.59 -34.04
CA SER A 286 7.93 -19.53 -34.83
C SER A 286 7.67 -18.09 -35.26
N GLU A 287 6.67 -17.84 -36.10
CA GLU A 287 6.29 -16.49 -36.54
C GLU A 287 5.05 -15.99 -35.81
N ASN A 288 5.05 -14.72 -35.40
CA ASN A 288 3.93 -13.98 -34.80
C ASN A 288 3.35 -14.64 -33.54
N ILE A 289 4.20 -15.26 -32.72
CA ILE A 289 3.82 -15.79 -31.41
C ILE A 289 4.78 -15.33 -30.34
N ILE A 290 4.30 -15.25 -29.10
CA ILE A 290 5.10 -14.97 -27.93
C ILE A 290 5.12 -16.23 -27.07
N PHE A 291 6.28 -16.87 -26.94
CA PHE A 291 6.44 -17.92 -25.94
C PHE A 291 6.52 -17.24 -24.58
N ARG A 292 5.57 -17.47 -23.67
CA ARG A 292 5.55 -16.85 -22.34
C ARG A 292 6.40 -17.63 -21.34
N GLN A 293 6.30 -18.97 -21.35
CA GLN A 293 6.99 -19.84 -20.40
C GLN A 293 7.18 -21.25 -20.97
N PHE A 294 8.27 -21.91 -20.58
CA PHE A 294 8.55 -23.33 -20.81
C PHE A 294 9.06 -23.99 -19.52
N GLN A 295 8.66 -25.24 -19.28
CA GLN A 295 9.06 -26.01 -18.11
C GLN A 295 9.41 -27.46 -18.45
N LEU A 296 10.41 -28.03 -17.76
CA LEU A 296 10.61 -29.48 -17.64
C LEU A 296 10.25 -29.92 -16.23
N LYS A 297 9.66 -31.10 -16.09
CA LYS A 297 9.11 -31.59 -14.82
C LYS A 297 9.40 -33.07 -14.58
N GLN A 298 9.33 -33.46 -13.31
CA GLN A 298 9.43 -34.86 -12.86
C GLN A 298 8.39 -35.16 -11.78
N THR A 299 8.08 -36.45 -11.57
CA THR A 299 7.27 -36.90 -10.43
C THR A 299 8.17 -37.20 -9.23
N LYS A 300 7.87 -36.61 -8.08
CA LYS A 300 8.54 -36.91 -6.79
C LYS A 300 7.52 -37.16 -5.67
N GLN A 301 7.98 -37.81 -4.59
CA GLN A 301 7.21 -38.02 -3.36
C GLN A 301 7.41 -36.84 -2.39
N ALA A 302 6.34 -36.11 -2.08
CA ALA A 302 6.33 -35.04 -1.08
C ALA A 302 5.69 -35.53 0.23
N ILE A 303 6.10 -34.98 1.38
CA ILE A 303 5.48 -35.30 2.69
C ILE A 303 4.18 -34.50 2.83
N SER A 304 3.10 -35.15 3.27
CA SER A 304 1.83 -34.47 3.57
C SER A 304 1.98 -33.48 4.71
N ARG A 305 1.50 -32.24 4.51
CA ARG A 305 1.56 -31.18 5.54
C ARG A 305 0.76 -31.48 6.80
N TYR A 306 -0.32 -32.27 6.67
CA TYR A 306 -1.24 -32.54 7.78
C TYR A 306 -0.99 -33.90 8.43
N ASN A 307 -0.30 -34.81 7.74
CA ASN A 307 0.10 -36.10 8.28
C ASN A 307 1.53 -36.43 7.81
N THR A 308 2.52 -36.14 8.63
CA THR A 308 3.95 -36.34 8.30
C THR A 308 4.33 -37.80 8.03
N GLN A 309 3.41 -38.76 8.27
CA GLN A 309 3.60 -40.19 8.00
C GLN A 309 3.11 -40.62 6.60
N GLU A 310 2.43 -39.75 5.85
CA GLU A 310 1.94 -40.03 4.49
C GLU A 310 2.72 -39.24 3.44
N SER A 311 3.12 -39.91 2.35
CA SER A 311 3.71 -39.27 1.16
C SER A 311 2.74 -39.22 -0.02
N ILE A 312 2.87 -38.20 -0.86
CA ILE A 312 2.06 -38.00 -2.06
C ILE A 312 2.94 -37.83 -3.30
N SER A 313 2.53 -38.44 -4.41
CA SER A 313 3.15 -38.21 -5.72
C SER A 313 2.74 -36.84 -6.27
N GLN A 314 3.72 -36.01 -6.62
CA GLN A 314 3.48 -34.70 -7.24
C GLN A 314 4.39 -34.49 -8.45
N VAL A 315 3.84 -33.91 -9.53
CA VAL A 315 4.60 -33.47 -10.71
C VAL A 315 5.15 -32.07 -10.44
N LEU A 316 6.48 -31.95 -10.34
CA LEU A 316 7.18 -30.74 -9.90
C LEU A 316 8.14 -30.22 -10.97
N PRO A 317 8.29 -28.90 -11.13
CA PRO A 317 9.26 -28.31 -12.05
C PRO A 317 10.70 -28.64 -11.65
N ILE A 318 11.51 -28.90 -12.67
CA ILE A 318 12.96 -29.11 -12.57
C ILE A 318 13.76 -28.23 -13.54
N LEU A 319 13.07 -27.46 -14.39
CA LEU A 319 13.63 -26.36 -15.18
C LEU A 319 12.46 -25.43 -15.51
N VAL A 320 12.67 -24.11 -15.38
CA VAL A 320 11.71 -23.09 -15.81
C VAL A 320 12.46 -22.06 -16.65
N ALA A 321 11.91 -21.73 -17.82
CA ALA A 321 12.38 -20.65 -18.67
C ALA A 321 11.20 -19.71 -18.96
N GLU A 322 11.39 -18.41 -18.75
CA GLU A 322 10.37 -17.38 -18.92
C GLU A 322 10.81 -16.35 -19.95
N ASN A 323 9.85 -15.73 -20.64
CA ASN A 323 10.07 -14.61 -21.55
C ASN A 323 9.41 -13.35 -20.94
N PRO A 324 10.07 -12.69 -19.99
CA PRO A 324 9.48 -11.60 -19.24
C PRO A 324 9.19 -10.37 -20.12
N ASP A 325 9.98 -10.18 -21.18
CA ASP A 325 9.88 -9.05 -22.10
C ASP A 325 8.86 -9.27 -23.22
N GLU A 326 8.15 -10.41 -23.22
CA GLU A 326 7.16 -10.80 -24.22
C GLU A 326 7.69 -10.70 -25.66
N LEU A 327 8.99 -10.96 -25.85
CA LEU A 327 9.63 -10.85 -27.16
C LEU A 327 9.05 -11.91 -28.11
N PRO A 328 8.68 -11.53 -29.35
CA PRO A 328 8.07 -12.45 -30.28
C PRO A 328 9.10 -13.42 -30.89
N ASP A 329 8.56 -14.47 -31.49
CA ASP A 329 9.19 -15.38 -32.46
C ASP A 329 10.22 -16.38 -31.91
N GLN A 330 10.86 -16.13 -30.77
CA GLN A 330 11.90 -17.01 -30.25
C GLN A 330 11.94 -17.10 -28.72
N LEU A 331 12.14 -18.32 -28.19
CA LEU A 331 12.53 -18.56 -26.80
C LEU A 331 13.76 -19.48 -26.76
N VAL A 332 14.75 -19.12 -25.95
CA VAL A 332 15.94 -19.96 -25.71
C VAL A 332 15.87 -20.51 -24.28
N VAL A 333 15.77 -21.84 -24.18
CA VAL A 333 15.73 -22.55 -22.90
C VAL A 333 17.13 -23.04 -22.56
N GLY A 334 17.56 -22.80 -21.32
CA GLY A 334 18.94 -23.05 -20.89
C GLY A 334 19.90 -21.89 -21.19
N ALA A 335 19.39 -20.66 -21.22
CA ALA A 335 20.21 -19.45 -21.25
C ALA A 335 19.47 -18.29 -20.60
N ILE A 336 20.19 -17.38 -19.96
CA ILE A 336 19.63 -16.08 -19.53
C ILE A 336 19.98 -15.09 -20.62
N THR A 337 18.97 -14.51 -21.26
CA THR A 337 19.16 -13.56 -22.36
C THR A 337 18.42 -12.27 -22.06
N GLY A 338 18.94 -11.18 -22.59
CA GLY A 338 18.24 -9.91 -22.59
C GLY A 338 18.69 -9.05 -23.76
N LYS A 339 18.12 -7.85 -23.83
CA LYS A 339 18.40 -6.90 -24.91
C LYS A 339 18.68 -5.52 -24.33
N LEU A 340 19.81 -4.94 -24.72
CA LEU A 340 20.16 -3.57 -24.31
C LEU A 340 19.29 -2.55 -25.07
N PRO A 341 19.07 -1.35 -24.48
CA PRO A 341 18.27 -0.30 -25.11
C PRO A 341 18.74 0.02 -26.54
N ASN A 342 17.80 0.25 -27.46
CA ASN A 342 18.15 0.66 -28.83
C ASN A 342 17.97 2.18 -28.96
N ASN A 343 19.07 2.93 -29.00
CA ASN A 343 19.07 4.40 -29.03
C ASN A 343 19.91 4.90 -30.22
N SER A 344 19.41 5.88 -30.97
CA SER A 344 20.07 6.47 -32.15
C SER A 344 21.42 7.14 -31.84
N TYR A 345 21.66 7.54 -30.59
CA TYR A 345 22.93 8.09 -30.13
C TYR A 345 23.94 7.03 -29.67
N ILE A 346 23.61 5.73 -29.73
CA ILE A 346 24.51 4.64 -29.38
C ILE A 346 24.85 3.86 -30.66
N LYS A 347 26.12 3.94 -31.07
CA LYS A 347 26.68 3.21 -32.22
C LYS A 347 26.78 1.70 -31.96
N GLY A 348 26.91 1.30 -30.70
CA GLY A 348 26.98 -0.09 -30.26
C GLY A 348 27.42 -0.20 -28.80
N TYR A 349 27.40 -1.40 -28.26
CA TYR A 349 27.76 -1.65 -26.87
C TYR A 349 29.07 -2.42 -26.76
N LYS A 350 29.76 -2.25 -25.63
CA LYS A 350 30.94 -3.05 -25.25
C LYS A 350 30.75 -3.58 -23.84
N ILE A 351 31.10 -4.86 -23.65
CA ILE A 351 31.19 -5.46 -22.32
C ILE A 351 32.37 -4.82 -21.58
N LEU A 352 32.10 -4.22 -20.43
CA LEU A 352 33.10 -3.60 -19.56
C LEU A 352 33.74 -4.66 -18.66
N GLU A 353 32.92 -5.53 -18.06
CA GLU A 353 33.33 -6.58 -17.15
C GLU A 353 32.63 -7.91 -17.46
N GLN A 354 33.35 -9.03 -17.36
CA GLN A 354 32.76 -10.36 -17.53
C GLN A 354 32.16 -10.85 -16.21
N PRO A 355 31.04 -11.59 -16.26
CA PRO A 355 30.50 -12.26 -15.09
C PRO A 355 31.53 -13.21 -14.46
N LYS A 356 31.44 -13.36 -13.13
CA LYS A 356 32.35 -14.22 -12.36
C LYS A 356 31.95 -15.70 -12.39
N PHE A 357 30.67 -15.98 -12.50
CA PHE A 357 30.07 -17.30 -12.39
C PHE A 357 29.49 -17.81 -13.70
N GLY A 358 29.87 -17.20 -14.82
CA GLY A 358 29.44 -17.64 -16.12
C GLY A 358 30.23 -16.98 -17.24
N ARG A 359 29.63 -16.98 -18.42
CA ARG A 359 30.18 -16.34 -19.60
C ARG A 359 29.12 -15.50 -20.28
N LEU A 360 29.48 -14.26 -20.60
CA LEU A 360 28.63 -13.32 -21.31
C LEU A 360 29.08 -13.17 -22.76
N THR A 361 28.12 -13.25 -23.67
CA THR A 361 28.31 -12.92 -25.09
C THR A 361 27.33 -11.82 -25.50
N LEU A 362 27.79 -10.88 -26.31
CA LEU A 362 27.00 -9.76 -26.84
C LEU A 362 26.98 -9.81 -28.37
N ASN A 363 25.80 -9.72 -28.95
CA ASN A 363 25.61 -9.55 -30.38
C ASN A 363 25.53 -8.07 -30.73
N ASN A 364 26.61 -7.52 -31.28
CA ASN A 364 26.71 -6.10 -31.63
C ASN A 364 25.78 -5.64 -32.76
N ALA A 365 25.14 -6.56 -33.49
CA ALA A 365 24.18 -6.21 -34.53
C ALA A 365 22.75 -6.09 -33.98
N THR A 366 22.40 -6.91 -32.98
CA THR A 366 21.05 -6.96 -32.40
C THR A 366 20.94 -6.32 -31.02
N ASN A 367 22.07 -5.99 -30.39
CA ASN A 367 22.19 -5.55 -29.00
C ASN A 367 21.65 -6.56 -27.97
N GLU A 368 21.53 -7.82 -28.38
CA GLU A 368 21.13 -8.92 -27.50
C GLU A 368 22.36 -9.51 -26.82
N TRP A 369 22.23 -9.82 -25.55
CA TRP A 369 23.25 -10.49 -24.77
C TRP A 369 22.74 -11.84 -24.25
N GLN A 370 23.67 -12.74 -24.05
CA GLN A 370 23.42 -14.09 -23.55
C GLN A 370 24.42 -14.42 -22.45
N TYR A 371 23.90 -14.79 -21.29
CA TYR A 371 24.63 -15.31 -20.15
C TYR A 371 24.43 -16.83 -20.04
N ILE A 372 25.55 -17.54 -19.88
CA ILE A 372 25.60 -18.99 -19.63
C ILE A 372 26.33 -19.19 -18.30
N ALA A 373 25.63 -19.69 -17.29
CA ALA A 373 26.22 -19.94 -15.98
C ALA A 373 27.17 -21.14 -15.98
N ASP A 374 28.15 -21.09 -15.09
CA ASP A 374 28.90 -22.24 -14.58
C ASP A 374 28.13 -22.81 -13.39
N ASN A 375 27.28 -23.81 -13.66
CA ASN A 375 26.26 -24.34 -12.74
C ASN A 375 26.79 -24.60 -11.31
N ALA A 376 28.00 -25.15 -11.16
CA ALA A 376 28.52 -25.54 -9.83
C ALA A 376 28.77 -24.35 -8.90
N LYS A 377 28.83 -23.12 -9.42
CA LYS A 377 29.17 -21.92 -8.63
C LYS A 377 28.04 -20.91 -8.52
N PHE A 378 27.12 -20.87 -9.48
CA PHE A 378 26.09 -19.83 -9.52
C PHE A 378 24.88 -20.11 -8.61
N GLU A 379 24.58 -21.38 -8.29
CA GLU A 379 23.33 -21.78 -7.59
C GLU A 379 23.04 -21.05 -6.27
N THR A 380 24.07 -20.61 -5.54
CA THR A 380 23.96 -19.94 -4.23
C THR A 380 24.50 -18.51 -4.23
N HIS A 381 24.78 -17.92 -5.40
CA HIS A 381 25.44 -16.62 -5.52
C HIS A 381 24.69 -15.69 -6.49
N SER A 382 24.99 -14.39 -6.40
CA SER A 382 24.64 -13.41 -7.42
C SER A 382 25.82 -13.15 -8.36
N ASP A 383 25.51 -12.69 -9.56
CA ASP A 383 26.52 -12.21 -10.50
C ASP A 383 26.14 -10.84 -11.07
N GLN A 384 27.13 -10.06 -11.49
CA GLN A 384 26.93 -8.74 -12.09
C GLN A 384 27.88 -8.60 -13.27
N PHE A 385 27.41 -7.94 -14.32
CA PHE A 385 28.24 -7.53 -15.45
C PHE A 385 27.74 -6.21 -16.02
N ASP A 386 28.68 -5.44 -16.55
CA ASP A 386 28.43 -4.07 -16.98
C ASP A 386 28.70 -3.89 -18.48
N PHE A 387 27.93 -3.00 -19.10
CA PHE A 387 28.11 -2.56 -20.48
C PHE A 387 28.34 -1.06 -20.54
N ILE A 388 29.01 -0.61 -21.60
CA ILE A 388 29.10 0.81 -21.96
C ILE A 388 28.55 1.02 -23.36
N GLY A 389 27.73 2.06 -23.52
CA GLY A 389 27.27 2.54 -24.82
C GLY A 389 28.38 3.35 -25.49
N MET A 390 28.73 2.99 -26.73
CA MET A 390 29.67 3.74 -27.55
C MET A 390 28.89 4.74 -28.40
N LEU A 391 29.14 6.04 -28.23
CA LEU A 391 28.54 7.09 -29.05
C LEU A 391 29.18 7.14 -30.46
N PRO A 392 28.46 7.63 -31.50
CA PRO A 392 29.00 7.79 -32.85
C PRO A 392 30.29 8.61 -32.94
N ASN A 393 30.49 9.56 -32.02
CA ASN A 393 31.68 10.42 -31.91
C ASN A 393 32.85 9.76 -31.16
N GLY A 394 32.69 8.53 -30.64
CA GLY A 394 33.72 7.79 -29.91
C GLY A 394 33.69 7.97 -28.38
N GLN A 395 32.81 8.81 -27.83
CA GLN A 395 32.60 8.93 -26.38
C GLN A 395 31.89 7.70 -25.81
N GLN A 396 32.00 7.49 -24.50
CA GLN A 396 31.38 6.38 -23.76
C GLN A 396 30.27 6.90 -22.84
N SER A 397 29.18 6.13 -22.70
CA SER A 397 28.16 6.40 -21.69
C SER A 397 28.64 6.02 -20.29
N GLN A 398 27.87 6.42 -19.26
CA GLN A 398 27.95 5.76 -17.96
C GLN A 398 27.61 4.26 -18.10
N PRO A 399 28.12 3.39 -17.22
CA PRO A 399 27.83 1.97 -17.32
C PRO A 399 26.36 1.62 -17.12
N LEU A 400 25.99 0.54 -17.79
CA LEU A 400 24.70 -0.12 -17.71
C LEU A 400 24.94 -1.45 -17.00
N SER A 401 24.42 -1.62 -15.79
CA SER A 401 24.64 -2.81 -14.96
C SER A 401 23.50 -3.81 -15.09
N ILE A 402 23.84 -5.08 -15.24
CA ILE A 402 22.87 -6.18 -15.14
C ILE A 402 23.26 -7.07 -13.97
N GLN A 403 22.32 -7.29 -13.07
CA GLN A 403 22.49 -8.12 -11.88
C GLN A 403 21.64 -9.39 -12.01
N LEU A 404 22.27 -10.54 -11.79
CA LEU A 404 21.63 -11.84 -11.75
C LEU A 404 21.60 -12.34 -10.31
N GLN A 405 20.42 -12.69 -9.81
CA GLN A 405 20.26 -13.14 -8.43
C GLN A 405 19.28 -14.31 -8.33
N THR A 406 19.56 -15.24 -7.41
CA THR A 406 18.71 -16.40 -7.11
C THR A 406 17.76 -16.16 -5.94
N GLU A 407 18.05 -15.14 -5.13
CA GLU A 407 17.24 -14.73 -3.99
C GLU A 407 16.67 -13.32 -4.22
N ASN A 408 15.62 -12.98 -3.46
CA ASN A 408 15.05 -11.63 -3.51
C ASN A 408 15.73 -10.73 -2.48
N ALA A 409 16.01 -9.49 -2.86
CA ALA A 409 16.38 -8.44 -1.91
C ALA A 409 15.26 -8.23 -0.86
N PRO A 410 15.60 -7.75 0.35
CA PRO A 410 14.60 -7.41 1.34
C PRO A 410 13.61 -6.39 0.76
N GLN A 411 12.32 -6.69 0.80
CA GLN A 411 11.31 -5.77 0.29
C GLN A 411 11.15 -4.62 1.28
N LEU A 412 11.35 -3.38 0.82
CA LEU A 412 11.07 -2.19 1.64
C LEU A 412 9.55 -1.97 1.70
N ARG A 413 8.98 -2.02 2.92
CA ARG A 413 7.53 -2.01 3.12
C ARG A 413 7.12 -1.15 4.32
N ILE A 414 7.52 0.12 4.33
CA ILE A 414 7.20 1.05 5.43
C ILE A 414 5.70 1.38 5.40
N PRO A 415 4.92 1.04 6.45
CA PRO A 415 3.49 1.30 6.46
C PRO A 415 3.19 2.77 6.79
N GLY A 416 2.20 3.35 6.11
CA GLY A 416 1.60 4.61 6.55
C GLY A 416 0.78 4.38 7.82
N LYS A 417 0.94 5.25 8.83
CA LYS A 417 0.24 5.17 10.14
C LYS A 417 -0.67 6.37 10.32
N ARG A 418 -1.93 6.16 10.70
CA ARG A 418 -2.83 7.25 11.12
C ARG A 418 -3.67 6.86 12.33
N THR A 419 -3.97 7.85 13.16
CA THR A 419 -4.78 7.68 14.36
C THR A 419 -6.07 8.49 14.27
N PHE A 420 -7.18 7.80 14.41
CA PHE A 420 -8.55 8.32 14.33
C PHE A 420 -9.19 8.30 15.71
N SER A 421 -9.94 9.34 16.03
CA SER A 421 -10.72 9.43 17.25
C SER A 421 -12.01 10.21 16.99
N VAL A 422 -12.95 10.14 17.93
CA VAL A 422 -14.16 10.96 17.89
C VAL A 422 -13.99 12.09 18.90
N PRO A 423 -13.55 13.29 18.46
CA PRO A 423 -13.36 14.42 19.37
C PRO A 423 -14.69 14.87 19.99
N ASP A 424 -14.59 15.52 21.16
CA ASP A 424 -15.72 16.22 21.76
C ASP A 424 -16.23 17.31 20.80
N PRO A 425 -17.56 17.44 20.63
CA PRO A 425 -18.13 18.44 19.74
C PRO A 425 -17.93 19.85 20.30
N ILE A 426 -17.81 20.83 19.40
CA ILE A 426 -17.92 22.24 19.76
C ILE A 426 -19.38 22.51 20.14
N TYR A 427 -19.64 22.62 21.44
CA TYR A 427 -20.97 22.80 21.98
C TYR A 427 -21.29 24.28 22.18
N HIS A 428 -22.31 24.78 21.49
CA HIS A 428 -22.92 26.08 21.77
C HIS A 428 -24.07 25.93 22.75
N GLU A 429 -23.87 26.42 23.98
CA GLU A 429 -24.89 26.38 25.03
C GLU A 429 -26.11 27.24 24.63
N PRO A 430 -27.35 26.70 24.68
CA PRO A 430 -28.54 27.47 24.37
C PRO A 430 -28.84 28.52 25.45
N GLN A 431 -29.48 29.61 25.03
CA GLN A 431 -29.96 30.67 25.93
C GLN A 431 -31.01 30.13 26.91
N ARG A 432 -31.05 30.71 28.11
CA ARG A 432 -32.08 30.38 29.12
C ARG A 432 -33.44 30.90 28.69
N ARG A 433 -34.46 30.06 28.85
CA ARG A 433 -35.85 30.32 28.44
C ARG A 433 -36.69 30.91 29.55
N TYR A 434 -36.41 30.57 30.82
CA TYR A 434 -37.14 31.03 32.01
C TYR A 434 -38.66 30.74 31.99
N ASN A 435 -39.13 29.81 31.16
CA ASN A 435 -40.55 29.42 31.11
C ASN A 435 -40.91 28.51 32.30
N PRO A 436 -42.12 28.61 32.88
CA PRO A 436 -42.55 27.73 33.97
C PRO A 436 -42.70 26.27 33.50
N THR A 437 -42.56 25.32 34.43
CA THR A 437 -42.79 23.89 34.13
C THR A 437 -44.29 23.63 33.89
N PRO A 438 -44.69 23.13 32.71
CA PRO A 438 -46.10 22.86 32.42
C PRO A 438 -46.67 21.75 33.31
N SER A 439 -47.91 21.90 33.77
CA SER A 439 -48.56 20.91 34.65
C SER A 439 -48.92 19.61 33.94
N ASP A 440 -49.04 19.64 32.61
CA ASP A 440 -49.37 18.50 31.74
C ASP A 440 -48.13 17.90 31.04
N MET A 441 -46.93 18.34 31.42
CA MET A 441 -45.67 17.85 30.87
C MET A 441 -45.49 16.36 31.18
N LYS A 442 -45.20 15.56 30.15
CA LYS A 442 -44.90 14.13 30.25
C LYS A 442 -43.52 13.85 29.67
N VAL A 443 -42.67 13.19 30.45
CA VAL A 443 -41.36 12.70 30.00
C VAL A 443 -41.50 11.23 29.64
N HIS A 444 -41.10 10.86 28.42
CA HIS A 444 -41.28 9.50 27.90
C HIS A 444 -40.02 8.66 28.04
N ASN A 445 -38.88 9.15 27.53
CA ASN A 445 -37.62 8.42 27.51
C ASN A 445 -36.43 9.33 27.84
N ILE A 446 -35.44 8.79 28.52
CA ILE A 446 -34.10 9.36 28.65
C ILE A 446 -33.10 8.42 27.96
N GLN A 447 -32.48 8.90 26.90
CA GLN A 447 -31.64 8.11 26.01
C GLN A 447 -30.22 8.67 25.91
N LEU A 448 -29.25 7.78 25.74
CA LEU A 448 -27.87 8.13 25.44
C LEU A 448 -27.47 7.51 24.09
N ALA A 449 -26.61 8.20 23.34
CA ALA A 449 -26.03 7.67 22.12
C ALA A 449 -24.53 7.94 21.98
N GLN A 450 -23.77 6.86 21.82
CA GLN A 450 -22.41 6.86 21.27
C GLN A 450 -22.41 6.17 19.91
N THR A 451 -22.63 4.86 19.90
CA THR A 451 -22.78 4.08 18.66
C THR A 451 -24.23 3.82 18.29
N HIS A 452 -25.13 3.79 19.28
CA HIS A 452 -26.57 3.54 19.12
C HIS A 452 -27.36 4.43 20.06
N LEU A 453 -28.59 4.79 19.68
CA LEU A 453 -29.54 5.44 20.57
C LEU A 453 -30.22 4.39 21.45
N GLN A 454 -29.97 4.43 22.76
CA GLN A 454 -30.43 3.40 23.69
C GLN A 454 -31.07 4.02 24.93
N ASN A 455 -32.10 3.35 25.45
CA ASN A 455 -32.69 3.69 26.76
C ASN A 455 -31.77 3.20 27.89
N MET A 456 -31.86 3.82 29.06
CA MET A 456 -31.05 3.45 30.22
C MET A 456 -31.29 2.01 30.70
N ALA A 457 -32.50 1.49 30.52
CA ALA A 457 -32.87 0.12 30.89
C ALA A 457 -32.53 -0.93 29.83
N ASP A 458 -32.00 -0.56 28.65
CA ASP A 458 -31.65 -1.55 27.63
C ASP A 458 -30.51 -2.45 28.11
N LYS A 459 -30.73 -3.78 28.03
CA LYS A 459 -29.75 -4.81 28.44
C LYS A 459 -28.40 -4.71 27.71
N HIS A 460 -28.37 -4.06 26.55
CA HIS A 460 -27.20 -3.89 25.70
C HIS A 460 -26.56 -2.50 25.83
N MET A 461 -27.06 -1.63 26.72
CA MET A 461 -26.49 -0.30 26.97
C MET A 461 -25.06 -0.42 27.51
N SER A 462 -24.12 0.19 26.79
CA SER A 462 -22.71 0.28 27.19
C SER A 462 -22.08 1.50 26.53
N LEU A 463 -21.38 2.31 27.32
CA LEU A 463 -20.61 3.45 26.83
C LEU A 463 -19.11 3.15 26.94
N THR A 464 -18.35 3.72 26.02
CA THR A 464 -16.88 3.78 26.04
C THR A 464 -16.47 4.99 26.88
N ALA A 465 -15.57 4.82 27.85
CA ALA A 465 -15.02 5.94 28.61
C ALA A 465 -14.24 6.91 27.69
N ASN A 466 -14.11 8.17 28.12
CA ASN A 466 -13.42 9.24 27.37
C ASN A 466 -14.01 9.59 26.00
N ARG A 467 -15.20 9.10 25.66
CA ARG A 467 -15.90 9.39 24.41
C ARG A 467 -17.21 10.11 24.71
N TRP A 468 -17.47 11.23 24.05
CA TRP A 468 -18.70 11.99 24.31
C TRP A 468 -19.95 11.17 24.00
N ALA A 469 -21.06 11.48 24.65
CA ALA A 469 -22.35 10.83 24.41
C ALA A 469 -23.42 11.88 24.13
N LEU A 470 -24.27 11.64 23.13
CA LEU A 470 -25.47 12.44 22.92
C LEU A 470 -26.51 12.06 23.98
N LEU A 471 -26.97 13.03 24.75
CA LEU A 471 -28.16 12.91 25.57
C LEU A 471 -29.39 13.31 24.76
N ASN A 472 -30.42 12.48 24.77
CA ASN A 472 -31.72 12.73 24.15
C ASN A 472 -32.84 12.54 25.19
N VAL A 473 -33.71 13.53 25.33
CA VAL A 473 -34.84 13.52 26.28
C VAL A 473 -36.12 13.83 25.52
N GLU A 474 -37.08 12.92 25.64
CA GLU A 474 -38.36 12.98 24.94
C GLU A 474 -39.46 13.49 25.86
N ILE A 475 -40.05 14.65 25.51
CA ILE A 475 -41.00 15.36 26.35
C ILE A 475 -42.17 15.86 25.51
N THR A 476 -43.40 15.68 26.02
CA THR A 476 -44.62 16.19 25.37
C THR A 476 -45.49 16.99 26.34
N SER A 477 -46.40 17.78 25.78
CA SER A 477 -47.46 18.49 26.52
C SER A 477 -48.74 18.47 25.69
N GLU A 478 -49.88 18.13 26.30
CA GLU A 478 -51.18 18.11 25.61
C GLU A 478 -51.63 19.51 25.16
N THR A 479 -51.17 20.53 25.88
CA THR A 479 -51.44 21.95 25.64
C THR A 479 -50.39 22.65 24.76
N VAL A 480 -49.33 21.95 24.33
CA VAL A 480 -48.25 22.54 23.50
C VAL A 480 -47.61 23.75 24.20
N ALA A 481 -47.37 23.62 25.51
CA ALA A 481 -46.83 24.69 26.33
C ALA A 481 -45.40 25.10 25.91
N ASN A 482 -44.99 26.34 26.23
CA ASN A 482 -43.63 26.81 26.01
C ASN A 482 -42.63 25.91 26.73
N SER A 483 -41.53 25.57 26.05
CA SER A 483 -40.50 24.69 26.59
C SER A 483 -39.77 25.32 27.79
N PRO A 484 -39.67 24.62 28.94
CA PRO A 484 -38.89 25.06 30.10
C PRO A 484 -37.38 24.90 29.87
N ASP A 485 -36.56 25.40 30.79
CA ASP A 485 -35.12 25.11 30.79
C ASP A 485 -34.87 23.68 31.28
N ILE A 486 -34.10 22.92 30.49
CA ILE A 486 -33.72 21.54 30.80
C ILE A 486 -32.21 21.46 30.88
N GLU A 487 -31.71 20.95 32.00
CA GLU A 487 -30.27 20.83 32.25
C GLU A 487 -29.93 19.40 32.69
N ALA A 488 -28.81 18.87 32.18
CA ALA A 488 -28.18 17.67 32.70
C ALA A 488 -27.03 18.05 33.63
N ILE A 489 -27.00 17.41 34.80
CA ILE A 489 -25.95 17.57 35.81
C ILE A 489 -25.21 16.24 35.88
N VAL A 490 -23.89 16.29 35.68
CA VAL A 490 -23.03 15.10 35.74
C VAL A 490 -22.16 15.17 36.99
N SER A 491 -22.08 14.05 37.70
CA SER A 491 -21.25 13.88 38.88
C SER A 491 -20.45 12.59 38.82
N ASN A 492 -19.29 12.58 39.47
CA ASN A 492 -18.41 11.41 39.53
C ASN A 492 -18.91 10.37 40.55
N LYS A 493 -18.12 9.31 40.78
CA LYS A 493 -18.44 8.23 41.73
C LYS A 493 -18.60 8.72 43.19
N GLU A 494 -17.88 9.78 43.58
CA GLU A 494 -18.03 10.43 44.89
C GLU A 494 -19.22 11.42 44.97
N ARG A 495 -20.05 11.49 43.92
CA ARG A 495 -21.17 12.43 43.77
C ARG A 495 -20.77 13.90 43.74
N LYS A 496 -19.51 14.21 43.44
CA LYS A 496 -19.06 15.57 43.16
C LYS A 496 -19.48 15.96 41.75
N ILE A 497 -20.14 17.09 41.59
CA ILE A 497 -20.53 17.63 40.29
C ILE A 497 -19.26 17.96 39.49
N ILE A 498 -19.16 17.38 38.29
CA ILE A 498 -18.05 17.59 37.36
C ILE A 498 -18.46 18.41 36.14
N GLY A 499 -19.77 18.51 35.85
CA GLY A 499 -20.26 19.24 34.70
C GLY A 499 -21.77 19.51 34.72
N ARG A 500 -22.18 20.51 33.94
CA ARG A 500 -23.58 20.86 33.66
C ARG A 500 -23.72 21.25 32.18
N VAL A 501 -24.76 20.78 31.51
CA VAL A 501 -25.09 21.15 30.12
C VAL A 501 -26.57 21.46 29.98
N ARG A 502 -26.92 22.50 29.23
CA ARG A 502 -28.32 22.87 28.93
C ARG A 502 -28.76 22.22 27.62
N LEU A 503 -29.92 21.57 27.61
CA LEU A 503 -30.38 20.87 26.43
C LEU A 503 -31.00 21.86 25.44
N THR A 504 -30.70 21.66 24.16
CA THR A 504 -31.34 22.34 23.03
C THR A 504 -32.56 21.56 22.62
N GLY A 505 -33.69 22.23 22.41
CA GLY A 505 -34.94 21.59 22.00
C GLY A 505 -35.94 22.58 21.39
N PRO A 506 -37.15 22.13 21.07
CA PRO A 506 -38.16 22.97 20.42
C PRO A 506 -38.60 24.14 21.29
N ASP A 507 -39.04 25.24 20.69
CA ASP A 507 -39.61 26.41 21.41
C ASP A 507 -40.88 26.07 22.19
N HIS A 508 -41.67 25.14 21.68
CA HIS A 508 -42.87 24.59 22.32
C HIS A 508 -42.77 23.07 22.44
N LEU A 509 -43.27 22.52 23.54
CA LEU A 509 -43.33 21.09 23.73
C LEU A 509 -44.28 20.45 22.71
N PRO A 510 -43.86 19.39 21.99
CA PRO A 510 -44.74 18.73 21.02
C PRO A 510 -45.92 18.04 21.71
N LYS A 511 -47.05 17.96 21.01
CA LYS A 511 -48.22 17.17 21.48
C LYS A 511 -47.97 15.67 21.36
N THR A 512 -47.29 15.27 20.30
CA THR A 512 -46.93 13.88 19.97
C THR A 512 -45.55 13.87 19.33
N LEU A 513 -44.76 12.84 19.61
CA LEU A 513 -43.44 12.64 19.01
C LEU A 513 -43.56 11.88 17.69
N THR A 514 -42.77 12.27 16.70
CA THR A 514 -42.66 11.52 15.44
C THR A 514 -41.91 10.20 15.66
N ALA A 515 -42.43 9.12 15.05
CA ALA A 515 -41.72 7.85 14.93
C ALA A 515 -40.52 8.00 13.98
N PHE A 516 -39.55 7.09 14.10
CA PHE A 516 -38.43 7.06 13.16
C PHE A 516 -38.95 6.90 11.71
N PRO A 517 -38.47 7.72 10.76
CA PRO A 517 -38.79 7.56 9.36
C PRO A 517 -38.38 6.17 8.84
N GLN A 518 -39.16 5.60 7.92
CA GLN A 518 -38.86 4.31 7.26
C GLN A 518 -37.82 4.48 6.13
N GLN A 519 -36.68 5.06 6.47
CA GLN A 519 -35.57 5.29 5.54
C GLN A 519 -34.25 4.94 6.22
N MET A 520 -33.28 4.47 5.45
CA MET A 520 -32.03 3.93 5.99
C MET A 520 -31.29 4.91 6.92
N ASN A 521 -31.24 6.19 6.55
CA ASN A 521 -30.51 7.22 7.27
C ASN A 521 -31.38 8.44 7.61
N VAL A 522 -31.26 8.96 8.83
CA VAL A 522 -32.06 10.10 9.31
C VAL A 522 -31.12 11.15 9.89
N SER A 523 -31.11 12.36 9.31
CA SER A 523 -30.33 13.49 9.82
C SER A 523 -30.65 13.77 11.29
N ALA A 524 -29.62 13.97 12.13
CA ALA A 524 -29.83 14.28 13.54
C ALA A 524 -30.57 15.61 13.71
N GLN A 525 -30.27 16.61 12.89
CA GLN A 525 -30.96 17.90 12.92
C GLN A 525 -32.47 17.74 12.75
N ASN A 526 -32.91 16.92 11.79
CA ASN A 526 -34.33 16.64 11.56
C ASN A 526 -34.94 15.85 12.73
N TRP A 527 -34.22 14.85 13.24
CA TRP A 527 -34.69 14.03 14.36
C TRP A 527 -34.84 14.83 15.67
N HIS A 528 -33.95 15.80 15.90
CA HIS A 528 -33.87 16.58 17.13
C HIS A 528 -34.91 17.70 17.22
N GLN A 529 -35.61 18.05 16.14
CA GLN A 529 -36.58 19.16 16.10
C GLN A 529 -37.68 19.07 17.16
N GLN A 530 -38.05 17.87 17.61
CA GLN A 530 -39.12 17.65 18.61
C GLN A 530 -38.57 17.14 19.95
N ARG A 531 -37.25 17.19 20.17
CA ARG A 531 -36.57 16.52 21.28
C ARG A 531 -35.58 17.46 21.95
N PHE A 532 -35.26 17.19 23.21
CA PHE A 532 -34.23 17.92 23.93
C PHE A 532 -32.92 17.14 23.88
N THR A 533 -31.87 17.77 23.36
CA THR A 533 -30.58 17.11 23.16
C THR A 533 -29.40 17.94 23.63
N ALA A 534 -28.34 17.28 24.09
CA ALA A 534 -27.06 17.90 24.40
C ALA A 534 -25.92 16.88 24.33
N PRO A 535 -24.70 17.28 23.98
CA PRO A 535 -23.53 16.43 24.11
C PRO A 535 -23.03 16.45 25.57
N ILE A 536 -22.83 15.27 26.15
CA ILE A 536 -22.08 15.07 27.39
C ILE A 536 -20.62 14.85 27.01
N LYS A 537 -19.72 15.69 27.52
CA LYS A 537 -18.28 15.66 27.20
C LYS A 537 -17.65 14.29 27.48
N GLY A 538 -16.70 13.87 26.63
CA GLY A 538 -16.02 12.59 26.77
C GLY A 538 -15.27 12.46 28.09
N GLU A 539 -14.58 13.51 28.53
CA GLU A 539 -13.88 13.55 29.83
C GLU A 539 -14.81 13.25 31.02
N TRP A 540 -16.11 13.54 30.91
CA TRP A 540 -17.10 13.26 31.95
C TRP A 540 -17.66 11.84 31.89
N ILE A 541 -17.51 11.15 30.75
CA ILE A 541 -17.94 9.76 30.58
C ILE A 541 -16.86 8.85 31.16
N GLN A 542 -17.03 8.52 32.44
CA GLN A 542 -16.17 7.64 33.22
C GLN A 542 -16.99 6.53 33.88
N PRO A 543 -16.37 5.42 34.30
CA PRO A 543 -17.03 4.44 35.18
C PRO A 543 -17.71 5.10 36.39
N ASP A 544 -18.92 4.62 36.70
CA ASP A 544 -19.71 5.01 37.89
C ASP A 544 -20.11 6.50 37.95
N ILE A 545 -20.24 7.14 36.79
CA ILE A 545 -20.81 8.48 36.68
C ILE A 545 -22.30 8.49 37.00
N ASN A 546 -22.76 9.60 37.56
CA ASN A 546 -24.17 9.80 37.87
C ASN A 546 -24.69 11.03 37.12
N ILE A 547 -25.82 10.85 36.43
CA ILE A 547 -26.47 11.89 35.64
C ILE A 547 -27.83 12.19 36.27
N VAL A 548 -28.17 13.47 36.40
CA VAL A 548 -29.48 13.96 36.82
C VAL A 548 -29.99 14.94 35.76
N ILE A 549 -31.17 14.68 35.21
CA ILE A 549 -31.87 15.64 34.35
C ILE A 549 -32.81 16.48 35.20
N THR A 550 -32.77 17.79 35.01
CA THR A 550 -33.60 18.73 35.76
C THR A 550 -34.43 19.60 34.81
N VAL A 551 -35.66 19.91 35.22
CA VAL A 551 -36.51 20.93 34.59
C VAL A 551 -36.63 22.10 35.55
N ASN A 552 -36.16 23.28 35.14
CA ASN A 552 -36.07 24.47 36.00
C ASN A 552 -35.45 24.18 37.38
N GLY A 553 -34.40 23.34 37.41
CA GLY A 553 -33.67 22.96 38.62
C GLY A 553 -34.30 21.85 39.47
N LYS A 554 -35.48 21.32 39.09
CA LYS A 554 -36.09 20.16 39.76
C LYS A 554 -35.75 18.86 39.04
N PRO A 555 -35.23 17.81 39.73
CA PRO A 555 -34.96 16.51 39.11
C PRO A 555 -36.20 15.87 38.49
N ILE A 556 -36.02 15.26 37.31
CA ILE A 556 -37.03 14.42 36.68
C ILE A 556 -36.92 13.02 37.28
N VAL A 557 -38.04 12.50 37.81
CA VAL A 557 -38.13 11.13 38.33
C VAL A 557 -38.99 10.31 37.36
N THR A 558 -38.36 9.35 36.67
CA THR A 558 -39.00 8.35 35.81
C THR A 558 -38.71 6.94 36.33
N GLU A 559 -39.31 5.92 35.71
CA GLU A 559 -39.01 4.51 35.99
C GLU A 559 -37.54 4.14 35.73
N GLU A 560 -36.83 4.93 34.92
CA GLU A 560 -35.41 4.74 34.56
C GLU A 560 -34.45 5.37 35.58
N THR A 561 -34.98 6.12 36.54
CA THR A 561 -34.21 6.87 37.55
C THR A 561 -34.56 6.43 38.96
N ASN A 562 -33.66 6.65 39.91
CA ASN A 562 -34.00 6.45 41.33
C ASN A 562 -34.90 7.57 41.87
N GLN A 563 -35.27 7.48 43.15
CA GLN A 563 -36.11 8.48 43.86
C GLN A 563 -35.58 9.94 43.84
N TYR A 564 -34.32 10.16 43.47
CA TYR A 564 -33.69 11.47 43.35
C TYR A 564 -33.55 11.94 41.89
N GLY A 565 -34.12 11.22 40.93
CA GLY A 565 -33.99 11.50 39.50
C GLY A 565 -32.59 11.19 38.94
N LEU A 566 -31.83 10.35 39.64
CA LEU A 566 -30.46 10.00 39.32
C LEU A 566 -30.39 8.63 38.65
N PHE A 567 -29.55 8.53 37.62
CA PHE A 567 -29.21 7.28 36.93
C PHE A 567 -27.71 7.22 36.61
N SER A 568 -27.21 6.00 36.41
CA SER A 568 -25.80 5.73 36.11
C SER A 568 -25.72 4.80 34.89
N PRO A 569 -25.24 5.28 33.73
CA PRO A 569 -24.99 4.39 32.59
C PRO A 569 -23.89 3.39 32.89
N ASN A 570 -23.94 2.23 32.24
CA ASN A 570 -22.82 1.31 32.22
C ASN A 570 -21.71 1.88 31.32
N VAL A 571 -20.64 2.38 31.93
CA VAL A 571 -19.44 2.87 31.23
C VAL A 571 -18.33 1.85 31.39
N THR A 572 -17.68 1.52 30.28
CA THR A 572 -16.60 0.54 30.17
C THR A 572 -15.29 1.22 29.78
N LEU A 573 -14.23 0.45 29.55
CA LEU A 573 -12.89 0.93 29.26
C LEU A 573 -12.78 1.90 28.06
N ASP A 574 -11.80 2.79 28.14
CA ASP A 574 -11.31 3.58 27.00
C ASP A 574 -10.42 2.68 26.12
N ASN A 575 -11.00 2.18 25.02
CA ASN A 575 -10.37 1.22 24.11
C ASN A 575 -9.63 1.92 22.97
N HIS A 576 -8.36 1.56 22.80
CA HIS A 576 -7.55 1.95 21.64
C HIS A 576 -7.33 0.72 20.77
N LEU A 577 -7.92 0.74 19.58
CA LEU A 577 -7.84 -0.34 18.62
C LEU A 577 -6.65 -0.09 17.69
N ILE A 578 -5.79 -1.09 17.48
CA ILE A 578 -4.67 -0.99 16.54
C ILE A 578 -4.87 -2.01 15.42
N VAL A 579 -4.92 -1.56 14.18
CA VAL A 579 -5.16 -2.40 13.01
C VAL A 579 -4.05 -2.20 11.99
N HIS A 580 -3.53 -3.31 11.49
CA HIS A 580 -2.56 -3.36 10.41
C HIS A 580 -3.24 -3.99 9.20
N VAL A 581 -3.22 -3.29 8.08
CA VAL A 581 -3.75 -3.77 6.80
C VAL A 581 -2.59 -3.88 5.83
N ASP A 582 -2.45 -5.09 5.30
CA ASP A 582 -1.52 -5.41 4.26
C ASP A 582 -2.27 -5.73 2.95
N SER A 583 -1.76 -5.31 1.81
CA SER A 583 -2.36 -5.51 0.50
C SER A 583 -1.39 -6.25 -0.43
N HIS A 584 -1.86 -7.35 -1.03
CA HIS A 584 -1.09 -8.11 -2.02
C HIS A 584 -1.88 -8.37 -3.30
N SER A 585 -1.22 -8.21 -4.45
CA SER A 585 -1.68 -8.79 -5.71
C SER A 585 -1.01 -10.14 -5.89
N LEU A 586 -1.81 -11.21 -5.98
CA LEU A 586 -1.27 -12.57 -6.10
C LEU A 586 -1.15 -12.98 -7.57
N TYR A 587 0.06 -13.35 -7.98
CA TYR A 587 0.38 -13.86 -9.34
C TYR A 587 0.06 -12.91 -10.51
N GLN A 588 -0.35 -11.66 -10.24
CA GLN A 588 -0.63 -10.65 -11.27
C GLN A 588 0.20 -9.40 -10.99
N GLN A 589 0.90 -8.90 -12.01
CA GLN A 589 1.59 -7.62 -11.93
C GLN A 589 0.63 -6.48 -12.27
N GLY A 590 0.78 -5.34 -11.58
CA GLY A 590 0.03 -4.11 -11.88
C GLY A 590 -1.44 -4.10 -11.44
N HIS A 591 -1.94 -5.16 -10.81
CA HIS A 591 -3.35 -5.29 -10.43
C HIS A 591 -3.67 -4.73 -9.01
N GLY A 592 -2.68 -4.57 -8.12
CA GLY A 592 -2.91 -4.16 -6.73
C GLY A 592 -2.91 -2.66 -6.38
N ILE A 593 -3.07 -1.72 -7.32
CA ILE A 593 -2.83 -0.27 -7.05
C ILE A 593 -4.11 0.55 -6.82
N TYR A 594 -5.31 -0.05 -6.84
CA TYR A 594 -6.57 0.72 -6.79
C TYR A 594 -7.51 0.40 -5.63
N SER A 595 -7.12 -0.40 -4.63
CA SER A 595 -7.91 -0.46 -3.40
C SER A 595 -7.74 0.86 -2.65
N TYR A 596 -8.84 1.51 -2.27
CA TYR A 596 -8.83 2.62 -1.32
C TYR A 596 -7.78 2.38 -0.23
N SER A 597 -6.88 3.35 -0.01
CA SER A 597 -6.02 3.29 1.16
C SER A 597 -6.93 3.06 2.39
N PRO A 598 -6.67 2.01 3.20
CA PRO A 598 -7.35 1.79 4.46
C PRO A 598 -7.52 3.06 5.31
N LEU A 599 -6.56 3.97 5.19
CA LEU A 599 -6.52 5.27 5.86
C LEU A 599 -7.71 6.19 5.52
N SER A 600 -8.48 5.93 4.45
CA SER A 600 -9.62 6.77 4.05
C SER A 600 -10.89 6.53 4.87
N TRP A 601 -11.09 5.31 5.40
CA TRP A 601 -12.29 4.93 6.15
C TRP A 601 -12.08 4.89 7.67
N GLY A 602 -10.86 5.13 8.17
CA GLY A 602 -10.55 5.03 9.59
C GLY A 602 -11.44 5.90 10.50
N LYS A 603 -11.82 7.10 10.06
CA LYS A 603 -12.77 7.97 10.78
C LYS A 603 -14.16 7.34 10.90
N GLU A 604 -14.64 6.70 9.83
CA GLU A 604 -15.93 6.03 9.81
C GLU A 604 -15.92 4.83 10.76
N ALA A 605 -14.90 3.98 10.69
CA ALA A 605 -14.72 2.84 11.59
C ALA A 605 -14.67 3.28 13.07
N ALA A 606 -13.87 4.31 13.40
CA ALA A 606 -13.80 4.86 14.76
C ALA A 606 -15.17 5.40 15.26
N THR A 607 -15.99 5.90 14.35
CA THR A 607 -17.32 6.44 14.67
C THR A 607 -18.33 5.33 14.99
N ILE A 608 -18.31 4.21 14.27
CA ILE A 608 -19.36 3.18 14.39
C ILE A 608 -18.99 2.05 15.37
N LEU A 609 -17.70 1.85 15.64
CA LEU A 609 -17.21 0.87 16.61
C LEU A 609 -17.21 1.42 18.04
N PRO A 610 -17.38 0.57 19.07
CA PRO A 610 -17.38 0.97 20.47
C PRO A 610 -15.95 1.18 21.04
N ILE A 611 -15.21 2.12 20.45
CA ILE A 611 -13.79 2.42 20.76
C ILE A 611 -13.59 3.92 20.96
N GLY A 612 -12.54 4.30 21.71
CA GLY A 612 -12.14 5.71 21.88
C GLY A 612 -11.22 6.18 20.77
N GLN A 613 -10.36 5.27 20.28
CA GLN A 613 -9.35 5.55 19.28
C GLN A 613 -9.11 4.33 18.37
N LEU A 614 -8.79 4.58 17.11
CA LEU A 614 -8.33 3.60 16.12
C LEU A 614 -6.99 4.06 15.54
N THR A 615 -5.93 3.28 15.69
CA THR A 615 -4.69 3.45 14.95
C THR A 615 -4.67 2.46 13.79
N LEU A 616 -4.45 2.94 12.57
CA LEU A 616 -4.44 2.14 11.35
C LEU A 616 -3.09 2.25 10.66
N TYR A 617 -2.48 1.10 10.41
CA TYR A 617 -1.29 0.94 9.59
C TYR A 617 -1.71 0.39 8.24
N SER A 618 -1.26 1.01 7.16
CA SER A 618 -1.50 0.57 5.78
C SER A 618 -0.16 0.35 5.11
N ALA A 619 0.20 -0.92 4.89
CA ALA A 619 1.40 -1.26 4.16
C ALA A 619 1.25 -0.95 2.65
N PRO A 620 2.33 -0.57 1.94
CA PRO A 620 2.32 -0.48 0.49
C PRO A 620 1.91 -1.80 -0.15
N ALA A 621 1.11 -1.74 -1.22
CA ALA A 621 0.67 -2.93 -1.92
C ALA A 621 1.84 -3.60 -2.64
N THR A 622 1.97 -4.93 -2.50
CA THR A 622 3.05 -5.70 -3.13
C THR A 622 2.51 -6.76 -4.09
N VAL A 623 3.31 -7.18 -5.06
CA VAL A 623 3.02 -8.36 -5.87
C VAL A 623 3.67 -9.56 -5.20
N SER A 624 2.90 -10.60 -4.94
CA SER A 624 3.40 -11.83 -4.32
C SER A 624 3.05 -13.05 -5.17
N ARG A 625 3.97 -14.02 -5.23
CA ARG A 625 3.77 -15.30 -5.93
C ARG A 625 4.02 -16.44 -4.93
N PRO A 626 3.23 -16.54 -3.85
CA PRO A 626 3.49 -17.55 -2.81
C PRO A 626 3.20 -18.96 -3.33
N SER A 627 3.53 -19.97 -2.55
CA SER A 627 2.91 -21.28 -2.71
C SER A 627 1.67 -21.38 -1.84
N LEU A 628 0.59 -21.93 -2.39
CA LEU A 628 -0.71 -22.07 -1.75
C LEU A 628 -0.87 -23.46 -1.14
N THR A 629 -1.56 -23.51 -0.01
CA THR A 629 -2.10 -24.74 0.56
C THR A 629 -3.61 -24.75 0.32
N PRO A 630 -4.21 -25.83 -0.23
CA PRO A 630 -5.66 -25.90 -0.40
C PRO A 630 -6.44 -25.71 0.90
N TYR A 631 -7.58 -25.02 0.78
CA TYR A 631 -8.52 -24.81 1.88
C TYR A 631 -9.36 -26.07 2.16
N PHE A 632 -9.52 -26.43 3.43
CA PHE A 632 -10.23 -27.64 3.87
C PHE A 632 -11.68 -27.32 4.28
N SER A 633 -12.66 -28.01 3.71
CA SER A 633 -13.94 -28.26 4.37
C SER A 633 -13.93 -29.70 4.89
N SER A 634 -14.61 -29.97 6.00
CA SER A 634 -14.49 -31.17 6.84
C SER A 634 -14.78 -32.54 6.20
N SER A 635 -14.83 -32.66 4.88
CA SER A 635 -15.28 -33.83 4.14
C SER A 635 -14.20 -34.62 3.38
N ASN A 636 -12.94 -34.15 3.26
CA ASN A 636 -11.91 -34.83 2.44
C ASN A 636 -10.60 -35.13 3.20
N SER A 637 -10.51 -36.30 3.82
CA SER A 637 -9.36 -36.78 4.62
C SER A 637 -8.13 -37.25 3.81
N LYS A 638 -7.86 -36.73 2.61
CA LYS A 638 -6.69 -37.14 1.80
C LYS A 638 -5.52 -36.19 1.99
N ALA A 639 -4.30 -36.70 1.94
CA ALA A 639 -3.07 -35.91 1.87
C ALA A 639 -3.10 -34.94 0.66
N ILE A 640 -2.69 -33.69 0.88
CA ILE A 640 -2.89 -32.57 -0.06
C ILE A 640 -1.53 -32.00 -0.53
N PRO A 641 -1.30 -31.84 -1.85
CA PRO A 641 -0.08 -31.24 -2.39
C PRO A 641 0.01 -29.73 -2.16
N LEU A 642 1.24 -29.22 -2.13
CA LEU A 642 1.53 -27.78 -2.15
C LEU A 642 1.37 -27.26 -3.59
N ILE A 643 0.70 -26.14 -3.77
CA ILE A 643 0.35 -25.63 -5.11
C ILE A 643 1.11 -24.34 -5.41
N HIS A 644 1.54 -24.17 -6.65
CA HIS A 644 2.03 -22.91 -7.18
C HIS A 644 1.29 -22.57 -8.48
N PRO A 645 0.29 -21.66 -8.47
CA PRO A 645 -0.55 -21.35 -9.63
C PRO A 645 0.19 -20.95 -10.92
N HIS A 646 1.42 -20.43 -10.80
CA HIS A 646 2.26 -20.05 -11.94
C HIS A 646 3.04 -21.22 -12.55
N TYR A 647 3.18 -22.35 -11.85
CA TYR A 647 3.97 -23.51 -12.30
C TYR A 647 3.16 -24.79 -12.47
N ASP A 648 2.16 -25.01 -11.63
CA ASP A 648 1.28 -26.19 -11.69
C ASP A 648 0.17 -26.04 -12.72
N ASN A 649 -0.46 -27.16 -13.09
CA ASN A 649 -1.59 -27.17 -14.01
C ASN A 649 -2.82 -26.51 -13.37
N PRO A 650 -3.26 -25.32 -13.81
CA PRO A 650 -4.39 -24.64 -13.20
C PRO A 650 -5.72 -25.39 -13.37
N GLU A 651 -5.84 -26.24 -14.39
CA GLU A 651 -7.06 -27.02 -14.67
C GLU A 651 -7.24 -28.23 -13.74
N GLU A 652 -6.14 -28.79 -13.20
CA GLU A 652 -6.17 -29.89 -12.22
C GLU A 652 -6.41 -29.40 -10.79
N ILE A 653 -6.34 -28.09 -10.58
CA ILE A 653 -6.45 -27.49 -9.27
C ILE A 653 -7.82 -26.82 -9.16
N GLY A 654 -8.80 -27.58 -8.68
CA GLY A 654 -10.06 -27.01 -8.22
C GLY A 654 -9.81 -26.06 -7.02
N TYR A 655 -10.56 -24.95 -6.94
CA TYR A 655 -10.61 -24.05 -5.77
C TYR A 655 -9.39 -23.15 -5.48
N HIS A 656 -8.63 -22.74 -6.51
CA HIS A 656 -7.54 -21.75 -6.36
C HIS A 656 -7.91 -20.46 -5.59
N PRO A 657 -9.10 -19.86 -5.76
CA PRO A 657 -9.41 -18.62 -5.04
C PRO A 657 -9.55 -18.83 -3.54
N SER A 658 -10.14 -19.95 -3.10
CA SER A 658 -10.21 -20.27 -1.66
C SER A 658 -8.84 -20.53 -1.06
N ALA A 659 -7.91 -21.12 -1.82
CA ALA A 659 -6.53 -21.29 -1.38
C ALA A 659 -5.76 -19.95 -1.27
N GLN A 660 -6.09 -18.97 -2.11
CA GLN A 660 -5.58 -17.58 -2.01
C GLN A 660 -6.12 -16.87 -0.76
N ILE A 661 -7.42 -16.99 -0.48
CA ILE A 661 -8.02 -16.45 0.76
C ILE A 661 -7.39 -17.13 1.99
N TYR A 662 -7.20 -18.45 1.96
CA TYR A 662 -6.56 -19.18 3.05
C TYR A 662 -5.09 -18.79 3.24
N TRP A 663 -4.36 -18.51 2.16
CA TRP A 663 -3.01 -17.94 2.24
C TRP A 663 -3.06 -16.58 2.93
N ALA A 664 -3.98 -15.70 2.55
CA ALA A 664 -4.13 -14.37 3.15
C ALA A 664 -4.40 -14.47 4.67
N TYR A 665 -5.32 -15.34 5.06
CA TYR A 665 -5.61 -15.63 6.47
C TYR A 665 -4.39 -16.15 7.24
N ASN A 666 -3.63 -17.08 6.66
CA ASN A 666 -2.43 -17.59 7.31
C ASN A 666 -1.30 -16.54 7.35
N ASN A 667 -1.20 -15.68 6.33
CA ASN A 667 -0.22 -14.61 6.30
C ASN A 667 -0.51 -13.57 7.39
N SER A 668 -1.79 -13.17 7.54
CA SER A 668 -2.18 -12.27 8.62
C SER A 668 -1.98 -12.89 10.01
N LYS A 669 -2.19 -14.20 10.15
CA LYS A 669 -1.84 -14.93 11.38
C LYS A 669 -0.35 -14.85 11.68
N LYS A 670 0.53 -15.09 10.69
CA LYS A 670 1.99 -14.99 10.86
C LYS A 670 2.40 -13.59 11.31
N TYR A 671 1.84 -12.56 10.68
CA TYR A 671 1.99 -11.17 11.09
C TYR A 671 1.57 -10.95 12.54
N GLN A 672 0.34 -11.34 12.87
CA GLN A 672 -0.25 -11.16 14.19
C GLN A 672 0.59 -11.85 15.28
N THR A 673 1.06 -13.08 15.04
CA THR A 673 1.90 -13.79 16.01
C THR A 673 3.27 -13.17 16.21
N THR A 674 3.77 -12.43 15.22
CA THR A 674 5.13 -11.88 15.23
C THR A 674 5.17 -10.45 15.74
N ASN A 675 4.16 -9.65 15.38
CA ASN A 675 4.12 -8.22 15.66
C ASN A 675 3.11 -7.85 16.75
N ASN A 676 1.99 -8.56 16.90
CA ASN A 676 0.86 -7.97 17.62
C ASN A 676 0.82 -8.37 19.09
N ALA A 677 0.54 -7.39 19.94
CA ALA A 677 -0.03 -7.68 21.25
C ALA A 677 -1.41 -8.35 21.09
N ASN A 678 -1.95 -8.90 22.18
CA ASN A 678 -3.30 -9.48 22.18
C ASN A 678 -4.41 -8.48 21.76
N SER A 679 -4.12 -7.18 21.72
CA SER A 679 -5.01 -6.09 21.32
C SER A 679 -4.83 -5.58 19.88
N ASP A 680 -3.90 -6.10 19.09
CA ASP A 680 -3.69 -5.58 17.74
C ASP A 680 -4.15 -6.57 16.67
N TYR A 681 -4.63 -6.01 15.57
CA TYR A 681 -5.40 -6.74 14.56
C TYR A 681 -4.67 -6.68 13.24
N GLN A 682 -4.58 -7.82 12.55
CA GLN A 682 -3.96 -7.88 11.23
C GLN A 682 -4.99 -8.28 10.16
N TYR A 683 -4.99 -7.59 9.03
CA TYR A 683 -5.65 -8.03 7.82
C TYR A 683 -4.66 -8.18 6.67
N THR A 684 -4.79 -9.25 5.90
CA THR A 684 -4.12 -9.39 4.60
C THR A 684 -5.20 -9.34 3.52
N ALA A 685 -5.29 -8.22 2.83
CA ALA A 685 -6.13 -8.01 1.65
C ALA A 685 -5.43 -8.59 0.42
N VAL A 686 -6.18 -9.35 -0.38
CA VAL A 686 -5.71 -9.89 -1.66
C VAL A 686 -6.63 -9.55 -2.80
N GLU A 687 -6.08 -9.51 -4.01
CA GLU A 687 -6.88 -9.66 -5.23
C GLU A 687 -6.79 -11.10 -5.71
N ILE A 688 -7.95 -11.72 -5.92
CA ILE A 688 -8.03 -13.12 -6.34
C ILE A 688 -7.94 -13.25 -7.85
N LEU A 689 -7.20 -14.27 -8.32
CA LEU A 689 -7.20 -14.64 -9.73
C LEU A 689 -8.63 -14.93 -10.23
N PRO A 690 -9.00 -14.47 -11.46
CA PRO A 690 -10.25 -14.87 -12.10
C PRO A 690 -10.34 -16.39 -12.21
N SER A 691 -11.47 -16.97 -11.82
CA SER A 691 -11.71 -18.42 -11.90
C SER A 691 -12.97 -18.72 -12.69
N SER A 692 -12.94 -19.80 -13.47
CA SER A 692 -14.13 -20.40 -14.11
C SER A 692 -15.03 -21.14 -13.12
N VAL A 693 -14.55 -21.36 -11.89
CA VAL A 693 -15.30 -21.96 -10.78
C VAL A 693 -15.66 -20.84 -9.81
N GLY A 694 -16.95 -20.61 -9.57
CA GLY A 694 -17.41 -19.55 -8.66
C GLY A 694 -16.81 -19.70 -7.26
N THR A 695 -16.45 -18.57 -6.64
CA THR A 695 -15.83 -18.54 -5.30
C THR A 695 -16.91 -18.31 -4.24
N ALA A 696 -17.17 -19.28 -3.38
CA ALA A 696 -18.10 -19.09 -2.25
C ALA A 696 -17.45 -18.38 -1.05
N LEU A 697 -16.12 -18.25 -1.04
CA LEU A 697 -15.34 -17.71 0.07
C LEU A 697 -14.65 -16.41 -0.35
N LEU A 698 -14.96 -15.31 0.33
CA LEU A 698 -14.39 -13.98 0.07
C LEU A 698 -13.42 -13.53 1.17
N GLY A 699 -13.55 -14.06 2.38
CA GLY A 699 -12.70 -13.77 3.51
C GLY A 699 -12.71 -14.92 4.52
N LEU A 700 -11.71 -14.90 5.40
CA LEU A 700 -11.61 -15.73 6.59
C LEU A 700 -11.00 -14.92 7.72
N ALA A 701 -11.52 -15.08 8.92
CA ALA A 701 -10.94 -14.46 10.09
C ALA A 701 -11.12 -15.26 11.36
N SER A 702 -10.36 -14.86 12.36
CA SER A 702 -10.37 -15.35 13.72
C SER A 702 -10.03 -14.17 14.64
N PRO A 703 -10.17 -14.29 15.96
CA PRO A 703 -9.78 -13.21 16.85
C PRO A 703 -8.38 -12.65 16.52
N ASN A 704 -8.31 -11.32 16.37
CA ASN A 704 -7.11 -10.53 16.06
C ASN A 704 -6.50 -10.67 14.65
N HIS A 705 -7.03 -11.50 13.75
CA HIS A 705 -6.52 -11.54 12.38
C HIS A 705 -7.54 -12.02 11.34
N GLY A 706 -7.41 -11.55 10.12
CA GLY A 706 -8.21 -11.99 8.98
C GLY A 706 -7.47 -11.87 7.65
N GLY A 707 -8.00 -12.48 6.61
CA GLY A 707 -7.49 -12.31 5.27
C GLY A 707 -8.58 -12.61 4.26
N GLY A 708 -8.59 -11.86 3.16
CA GLY A 708 -9.72 -11.86 2.26
C GLY A 708 -9.53 -10.95 1.07
N VAL A 709 -10.55 -10.83 0.24
CA VAL A 709 -10.55 -9.82 -0.83
C VAL A 709 -10.48 -8.41 -0.22
N HIS A 710 -9.96 -7.47 -1.00
CA HIS A 710 -9.77 -6.08 -0.58
C HIS A 710 -11.07 -5.24 -0.48
N GLU A 711 -12.25 -5.86 -0.62
CA GLU A 711 -13.53 -5.15 -0.53
C GLU A 711 -13.79 -4.67 0.92
N PRO A 712 -14.16 -3.38 1.14
CA PRO A 712 -14.33 -2.83 2.48
C PRO A 712 -15.33 -3.59 3.36
N ASN A 713 -16.44 -4.07 2.79
CA ASN A 713 -17.44 -4.85 3.52
C ASN A 713 -16.91 -6.22 3.96
N VAL A 714 -16.11 -6.89 3.12
CA VAL A 714 -15.45 -8.16 3.49
C VAL A 714 -14.47 -7.90 4.62
N MET A 715 -13.59 -6.91 4.46
CA MET A 715 -12.66 -6.54 5.53
C MET A 715 -13.39 -6.14 6.83
N PHE A 716 -14.50 -5.42 6.76
CA PHE A 716 -15.28 -5.04 7.94
C PHE A 716 -15.93 -6.25 8.62
N HIS A 717 -16.44 -7.22 7.85
CA HIS A 717 -16.93 -8.50 8.37
C HIS A 717 -15.80 -9.31 9.02
N GLU A 718 -14.66 -9.43 8.35
CA GLU A 718 -13.55 -10.27 8.79
C GLU A 718 -12.79 -9.64 9.97
N VAL A 719 -12.34 -8.39 9.86
CA VAL A 719 -11.49 -7.71 10.86
C VAL A 719 -12.31 -7.12 11.99
N PHE A 720 -13.32 -6.32 11.64
CA PHE A 720 -14.16 -5.61 12.60
C PHE A 720 -15.39 -6.42 13.04
N GLY A 721 -15.50 -7.66 12.57
CA GLY A 721 -16.49 -8.64 13.01
C GLY A 721 -15.83 -9.81 13.72
N HIS A 722 -15.42 -10.82 12.95
CA HIS A 722 -14.76 -12.02 13.47
C HIS A 722 -13.47 -11.73 14.24
N GLY A 723 -12.67 -10.76 13.77
CA GLY A 723 -11.47 -10.28 14.47
C GLY A 723 -11.79 -9.78 15.87
N LEU A 724 -12.92 -9.09 16.04
CA LEU A 724 -13.46 -8.63 17.34
C LEU A 724 -14.28 -9.70 18.09
N GLY A 725 -14.21 -10.96 17.67
CA GLY A 725 -14.83 -12.10 18.35
C GLY A 725 -16.33 -12.28 18.09
N LEU A 726 -16.89 -11.65 17.05
CA LEU A 726 -18.30 -11.80 16.71
C LEU A 726 -18.55 -13.10 15.91
N PRO A 727 -19.55 -13.92 16.28
CA PRO A 727 -20.01 -15.03 15.44
C PRO A 727 -20.97 -14.54 14.34
N HIS A 728 -21.23 -15.38 13.35
CA HIS A 728 -22.27 -15.09 12.37
C HIS A 728 -23.67 -14.99 13.03
N THR A 729 -24.57 -14.17 12.50
CA THR A 729 -25.93 -13.96 13.06
C THR A 729 -26.84 -15.17 12.93
N ASP A 730 -26.58 -16.05 11.96
CA ASP A 730 -27.28 -17.31 11.70
C ASP A 730 -26.63 -18.53 12.41
N MET A 731 -25.59 -18.30 13.22
CA MET A 731 -24.90 -19.34 13.97
C MET A 731 -25.70 -19.80 15.20
N LYS A 732 -25.72 -21.12 15.42
CA LYS A 732 -26.31 -21.77 16.60
C LYS A 732 -25.23 -22.33 17.53
N ASP A 733 -25.52 -22.35 18.82
CA ASP A 733 -24.65 -22.93 19.84
C ASP A 733 -24.70 -24.47 19.84
N ARG A 734 -23.95 -25.10 20.76
CA ARG A 734 -23.90 -26.57 20.90
C ARG A 734 -25.24 -27.20 21.28
N ASN A 735 -26.16 -26.40 21.82
CA ASN A 735 -27.53 -26.81 22.18
C ASN A 735 -28.55 -26.43 21.10
N ASN A 736 -28.08 -26.06 19.90
CA ASN A 736 -28.87 -25.65 18.75
C ASN A 736 -29.73 -24.38 18.99
N GLN A 737 -29.33 -23.53 19.94
CA GLN A 737 -29.95 -22.24 20.21
C GLN A 737 -29.25 -21.11 19.43
N PRO A 738 -29.97 -20.09 18.93
CA PRO A 738 -29.35 -18.94 18.28
C PRO A 738 -28.36 -18.21 19.20
N THR A 739 -27.16 -17.91 18.69
CA THR A 739 -26.14 -17.15 19.44
C THR A 739 -26.33 -15.63 19.36
N TYR A 740 -27.18 -15.18 18.43
CA TYR A 740 -27.59 -13.80 18.21
C TYR A 740 -28.97 -13.56 18.85
N PRO A 741 -29.17 -12.47 19.62
CA PRO A 741 -30.41 -12.27 20.36
C PRO A 741 -31.58 -11.75 19.51
N TYR A 742 -31.37 -11.47 18.23
CA TYR A 742 -32.40 -11.03 17.29
C TYR A 742 -32.61 -12.06 16.17
N SER A 743 -33.59 -11.80 15.29
CA SER A 743 -33.69 -12.55 14.04
C SER A 743 -32.40 -12.37 13.23
N TYR A 744 -31.96 -13.43 12.55
CA TYR A 744 -30.70 -13.46 11.79
C TYR A 744 -30.59 -12.39 10.68
N TYR A 745 -31.73 -11.87 10.20
CA TYR A 745 -31.81 -10.76 9.24
C TYR A 745 -32.06 -9.37 9.87
N SER A 746 -32.07 -9.24 11.20
CA SER A 746 -32.45 -7.99 11.87
C SER A 746 -31.32 -7.41 12.72
N HIS A 747 -31.26 -6.08 12.77
CA HIS A 747 -30.35 -5.33 13.63
C HIS A 747 -30.91 -5.01 15.03
N GLY A 748 -32.16 -5.43 15.30
CA GLY A 748 -32.87 -5.06 16.52
C GLY A 748 -33.67 -3.77 16.36
N LYS A 749 -34.04 -3.14 17.49
CA LYS A 749 -34.93 -1.96 17.54
C LYS A 749 -34.18 -0.62 17.63
N ASN A 750 -32.91 -0.65 18.04
CA ASN A 750 -32.15 0.55 18.39
C ASN A 750 -31.36 1.04 17.16
N PRO A 751 -31.58 2.27 16.67
CA PRO A 751 -30.84 2.79 15.53
C PRO A 751 -29.41 3.14 15.92
N ALA A 752 -28.46 2.95 14.99
CA ALA A 752 -27.09 3.41 15.18
C ALA A 752 -27.02 4.94 15.09
N TYR A 753 -25.98 5.53 15.67
CA TYR A 753 -25.72 6.96 15.65
C TYR A 753 -24.30 7.24 15.16
N ASN A 754 -24.17 8.01 14.09
CA ASN A 754 -22.90 8.48 13.57
C ASN A 754 -22.55 9.83 14.21
N GLN A 755 -21.60 9.83 15.16
CA GLN A 755 -21.20 11.01 15.91
C GLN A 755 -20.44 12.05 15.08
N SER A 756 -19.68 11.61 14.07
CA SER A 756 -18.83 12.50 13.28
C SER A 756 -19.55 13.21 12.13
N ARG A 757 -20.67 12.65 11.67
CA ARG A 757 -21.53 13.24 10.63
C ARG A 757 -22.93 13.63 11.13
N GLN A 758 -23.26 13.30 12.38
CA GLN A 758 -24.53 13.61 13.05
C GLN A 758 -25.78 13.13 12.30
N TYR A 759 -25.92 11.82 12.11
CA TYR A 759 -27.15 11.17 11.63
C TYR A 759 -27.37 9.81 12.29
N TYR A 760 -28.57 9.26 12.15
CA TYR A 760 -28.98 7.94 12.64
C TYR A 760 -29.10 6.94 11.50
N VAL A 761 -28.69 5.69 11.73
CA VAL A 761 -28.92 4.55 10.81
C VAL A 761 -30.06 3.70 11.37
N THR A 762 -31.19 3.65 10.69
CA THR A 762 -32.38 2.90 11.12
C THR A 762 -32.44 1.47 10.56
N TYR A 763 -31.53 1.15 9.64
CA TYR A 763 -31.45 -0.12 8.92
C TYR A 763 -32.61 -0.41 7.96
N HIS A 764 -33.62 0.45 7.85
CA HIS A 764 -34.72 0.26 6.92
C HIS A 764 -34.28 0.41 5.46
N ASP A 765 -34.66 -0.55 4.62
CA ASP A 765 -34.38 -0.52 3.19
C ASP A 765 -35.65 -0.89 2.41
N LEU A 766 -36.32 0.14 1.88
CA LEU A 766 -37.57 0.01 1.12
C LEU A 766 -37.36 -0.66 -0.25
N HIS A 767 -36.12 -0.73 -0.75
CA HIS A 767 -35.80 -1.39 -2.01
C HIS A 767 -35.43 -2.86 -1.84
N SER A 768 -35.36 -3.35 -0.60
CA SER A 768 -35.08 -4.74 -0.26
C SER A 768 -36.36 -5.53 0.02
N HIS A 769 -36.40 -6.77 -0.46
CA HIS A 769 -37.46 -7.74 -0.13
C HIS A 769 -37.53 -8.07 1.37
N LEU A 770 -36.46 -7.80 2.12
CA LEU A 770 -36.39 -8.00 3.58
C LEU A 770 -36.86 -6.79 4.39
N GLN A 771 -37.13 -5.63 3.77
CA GLN A 771 -37.50 -4.36 4.42
C GLN A 771 -36.46 -3.78 5.40
N GLN A 772 -35.36 -4.51 5.66
CA GLN A 772 -34.16 -4.07 6.37
C GLN A 772 -32.91 -4.45 5.56
N ALA A 773 -31.84 -3.69 5.76
CA ALA A 773 -30.50 -4.08 5.35
C ALA A 773 -30.09 -5.37 6.07
N MET A 774 -29.37 -6.25 5.38
CA MET A 774 -28.89 -7.48 5.99
C MET A 774 -27.75 -7.19 6.97
N PRO A 775 -27.72 -7.81 8.16
CA PRO A 775 -26.63 -7.62 9.11
C PRO A 775 -25.27 -7.97 8.53
N THR A 776 -24.27 -7.14 8.84
CA THR A 776 -22.89 -7.33 8.36
C THR A 776 -22.37 -8.72 8.67
N MET A 777 -22.70 -9.29 9.84
CA MET A 777 -22.24 -10.60 10.29
C MET A 777 -23.12 -11.77 9.81
N LEU A 778 -23.96 -11.61 8.80
CA LEU A 778 -24.64 -12.74 8.17
C LEU A 778 -23.64 -13.55 7.34
N SER A 779 -23.70 -14.89 7.40
CA SER A 779 -22.71 -15.76 6.75
C SER A 779 -22.72 -15.70 5.20
N SER A 780 -23.83 -15.27 4.60
CA SER A 780 -23.96 -15.11 3.16
C SER A 780 -23.53 -13.71 2.71
N PHE A 781 -22.67 -13.62 1.69
CA PHE A 781 -22.23 -12.35 1.12
C PHE A 781 -23.40 -11.54 0.56
N VAL A 782 -23.53 -10.30 1.03
CA VAL A 782 -24.51 -9.33 0.54
C VAL A 782 -23.78 -7.99 0.43
N PRO A 783 -23.56 -7.45 -0.77
CA PRO A 783 -22.90 -6.16 -0.92
C PRO A 783 -23.77 -5.07 -0.28
N PHE A 784 -23.20 -4.36 0.70
CA PHE A 784 -23.86 -3.21 1.32
C PHE A 784 -23.93 -2.06 0.32
N ARG A 785 -25.12 -1.48 0.15
CA ARG A 785 -25.34 -0.26 -0.63
C ARG A 785 -25.97 0.78 0.29
N SER A 786 -25.18 1.70 0.84
CA SER A 786 -25.74 2.86 1.54
C SER A 786 -26.03 3.98 0.56
N GLY A 787 -27.12 4.71 0.79
CA GLY A 787 -27.40 5.98 0.10
C GLY A 787 -26.54 7.15 0.59
N ALA A 788 -25.68 6.96 1.60
CA ALA A 788 -24.91 8.02 2.27
C ALA A 788 -23.38 7.92 2.08
N TYR A 789 -22.93 7.11 1.12
CA TYR A 789 -21.50 6.90 0.82
C TYR A 789 -20.66 6.32 1.99
N ASP A 790 -21.29 5.71 2.99
CA ASP A 790 -20.60 4.99 4.07
C ASP A 790 -19.99 3.67 3.55
N ALA A 791 -18.73 3.41 3.91
CA ALA A 791 -18.02 2.17 3.59
C ALA A 791 -18.56 0.96 4.39
N PHE A 792 -19.17 1.21 5.55
CA PHE A 792 -19.55 0.18 6.51
C PHE A 792 -20.99 0.33 7.01
N LEU A 793 -21.63 -0.81 7.25
CA LEU A 793 -22.89 -0.87 8.00
C LEU A 793 -22.59 -1.12 9.48
N PRO A 794 -23.04 -0.26 10.42
CA PRO A 794 -22.81 -0.47 11.85
C PRO A 794 -23.38 -1.80 12.35
N HIS A 795 -22.61 -2.51 13.17
CA HIS A 795 -23.11 -3.70 13.88
C HIS A 795 -24.29 -3.36 14.77
N ALA A 796 -25.16 -4.33 15.04
CA ALA A 796 -26.25 -4.17 16.00
C ALA A 796 -25.73 -3.91 17.42
N ASP A 797 -26.54 -3.24 18.25
CA ASP A 797 -26.22 -2.88 19.63
C ASP A 797 -25.74 -4.08 20.50
N ALA A 798 -26.38 -5.25 20.34
CA ALA A 798 -25.99 -6.48 21.00
C ALA A 798 -24.57 -6.95 20.63
N TYR A 799 -24.13 -6.71 19.40
CA TYR A 799 -22.78 -7.05 18.94
C TYR A 799 -21.77 -5.98 19.37
N ASN A 800 -22.12 -4.70 19.42
CA ASN A 800 -21.26 -3.69 20.04
C ASN A 800 -21.00 -3.98 21.54
N GLN A 801 -21.99 -4.48 22.28
CA GLN A 801 -21.77 -4.95 23.64
C GLN A 801 -20.80 -6.16 23.69
N LYS A 802 -20.91 -7.12 22.76
CA LYS A 802 -19.96 -8.25 22.66
C LYS A 802 -18.55 -7.77 22.32
N ILE A 803 -18.40 -6.76 21.47
CA ILE A 803 -17.09 -6.13 21.19
C ILE A 803 -16.51 -5.52 22.46
N HIS A 804 -17.30 -4.77 23.25
CA HIS A 804 -16.84 -4.25 24.55
C HIS A 804 -16.34 -5.37 25.48
N GLN A 805 -17.10 -6.46 25.59
CA GLN A 805 -16.73 -7.62 26.41
C GLN A 805 -15.43 -8.26 25.90
N PHE A 806 -15.30 -8.45 24.59
CA PHE A 806 -14.10 -8.97 23.96
C PHE A 806 -12.88 -8.11 24.27
N LEU A 807 -12.98 -6.80 24.05
CA LEU A 807 -11.87 -5.85 24.26
C LEU A 807 -11.47 -5.74 25.74
N SER A 808 -12.43 -5.82 26.66
CA SER A 808 -12.15 -5.81 28.11
C SER A 808 -11.30 -6.98 28.60
N GLY A 809 -11.26 -8.08 27.85
CA GLY A 809 -10.43 -9.25 28.15
C GLY A 809 -9.01 -9.19 27.57
N ARG A 810 -8.65 -8.12 26.84
CA ARG A 810 -7.37 -7.99 26.14
C ARG A 810 -6.39 -7.11 26.91
N VAL A 811 -5.11 -7.39 26.68
CA VAL A 811 -4.01 -6.56 27.16
C VAL A 811 -3.68 -5.56 26.08
N ARG A 812 -3.50 -4.29 26.44
CA ARG A 812 -2.96 -3.26 25.57
C ARG A 812 -1.55 -2.88 26.01
N TRP A 813 -0.71 -2.52 25.06
CA TRP A 813 0.59 -1.92 25.34
C TRP A 813 0.49 -0.39 25.23
N GLN A 814 1.24 0.34 26.05
CA GLN A 814 1.30 1.80 26.07
C GLN A 814 2.77 2.24 26.13
N ASN A 815 3.08 3.38 25.51
CA ASN A 815 4.40 4.00 25.64
C ASN A 815 4.63 4.44 27.09
N ASN A 816 5.88 4.35 27.57
CA ASN A 816 6.29 4.96 28.83
C ASN A 816 6.03 6.47 28.82
N LYS A 817 5.65 7.02 29.97
CA LYS A 817 5.34 8.46 30.10
C LYS A 817 6.56 9.33 29.84
N THR A 818 7.74 8.86 30.21
CA THR A 818 9.03 9.49 29.91
C THR A 818 9.85 8.54 29.04
N LYS A 819 10.29 9.02 27.88
CA LYS A 819 11.12 8.22 26.97
C LYS A 819 12.44 7.82 27.65
N GLY A 820 12.74 6.52 27.68
CA GLY A 820 13.97 5.98 28.28
C GLY A 820 13.93 5.79 29.80
N GLU A 821 12.82 6.11 30.47
CA GLU A 821 12.58 5.76 31.87
C GLU A 821 11.36 4.84 31.96
N ASP A 822 11.49 3.69 32.61
CA ASP A 822 10.38 2.78 32.86
C ASP A 822 10.06 2.75 34.36
N THR A 823 9.11 3.60 34.76
CA THR A 823 8.68 3.73 36.15
C THR A 823 7.34 3.02 36.41
N GLU A 824 6.62 2.69 35.35
CA GLU A 824 5.26 2.20 35.36
C GLU A 824 5.18 0.71 35.66
N ASP A 825 6.06 -0.08 35.06
CA ASP A 825 6.15 -1.52 35.33
C ASP A 825 7.55 -2.00 35.75
N GLY A 826 8.55 -1.11 35.70
CA GLY A 826 9.90 -1.36 36.20
C GLY A 826 10.79 -2.11 35.23
N GLY A 827 10.59 -1.93 33.91
CA GLY A 827 11.36 -2.58 32.85
C GLY A 827 10.76 -3.91 32.41
N PHE A 828 9.54 -4.23 32.85
CA PHE A 828 8.91 -5.53 32.62
C PHE A 828 8.50 -5.70 31.15
N ALA A 829 8.12 -4.63 30.45
CA ALA A 829 7.69 -4.66 29.06
C ALA A 829 8.55 -3.79 28.10
N GLY A 830 9.79 -3.48 28.50
CA GLY A 830 10.77 -2.79 27.66
C GLY A 830 10.54 -1.29 27.57
N ASP A 831 10.32 -0.77 26.36
CA ASP A 831 10.17 0.67 26.08
C ASP A 831 8.75 1.20 26.36
N GLY A 832 7.90 0.37 26.99
CA GLY A 832 6.53 0.69 27.35
C GLY A 832 6.02 -0.27 28.43
N PHE A 833 4.71 -0.22 28.70
CA PHE A 833 4.08 -1.05 29.71
C PHE A 833 2.76 -1.68 29.23
N TYR A 834 2.43 -2.83 29.79
CA TYR A 834 1.18 -3.53 29.51
C TYR A 834 0.08 -3.15 30.50
N GLN A 835 -1.15 -3.01 30.01
CA GLN A 835 -2.33 -2.81 30.85
C GLN A 835 -3.45 -3.79 30.50
N ARG A 836 -4.19 -4.20 31.53
CA ARG A 836 -5.42 -4.98 31.42
C ARG A 836 -6.55 -4.28 32.14
N TRP A 837 -7.78 -4.41 31.62
CA TRP A 837 -8.95 -3.90 32.30
C TRP A 837 -9.40 -4.83 33.44
N ASP A 838 -9.52 -4.28 34.65
CA ASP A 838 -10.16 -4.94 35.78
C ASP A 838 -11.66 -4.65 35.75
N GLN A 839 -12.45 -5.67 35.42
CA GLN A 839 -13.91 -5.55 35.37
C GLN A 839 -14.55 -5.29 36.74
N THR A 840 -13.91 -5.71 37.83
CA THR A 840 -14.45 -5.57 39.19
C THR A 840 -14.29 -4.14 39.68
N ASN A 841 -13.07 -3.60 39.57
CA ASN A 841 -12.74 -2.25 40.02
C ASN A 841 -12.95 -1.17 38.93
N LYS A 842 -13.29 -1.60 37.70
CA LYS A 842 -13.53 -0.74 36.53
C LYS A 842 -12.38 0.25 36.26
N GLN A 843 -11.16 -0.27 36.24
CA GLN A 843 -9.96 0.52 35.99
C GLN A 843 -8.90 -0.27 35.21
N TRP A 844 -7.99 0.46 34.57
CA TRP A 844 -6.80 -0.13 33.96
C TRP A 844 -5.78 -0.48 35.04
N VAL A 845 -5.28 -1.73 35.00
CA VAL A 845 -4.23 -2.23 35.87
C VAL A 845 -2.98 -2.45 35.04
N THR A 846 -1.87 -1.81 35.44
CA THR A 846 -0.55 -2.06 34.85
C THR A 846 -0.05 -3.44 35.26
N LEU A 847 0.39 -4.21 34.26
CA LEU A 847 0.97 -5.53 34.48
C LEU A 847 2.45 -5.37 34.83
N THR A 848 2.87 -6.05 35.88
CA THR A 848 4.25 -6.07 36.39
C THR A 848 4.69 -7.51 36.57
N GLN A 849 5.98 -7.75 36.81
CA GLN A 849 6.50 -9.09 37.09
C GLN A 849 5.75 -9.79 38.25
N GLN A 850 5.21 -9.04 39.21
CA GLN A 850 4.55 -9.59 40.40
C GLN A 850 3.11 -10.07 40.13
N ASN A 851 2.34 -9.32 39.34
CA ASN A 851 0.92 -9.60 39.12
C ASN A 851 0.64 -10.31 37.78
N TYR A 852 1.62 -10.37 36.86
CA TYR A 852 1.42 -10.96 35.53
C TYR A 852 0.98 -12.44 35.61
N ALA A 853 1.55 -13.20 36.55
CA ALA A 853 1.24 -14.62 36.78
C ALA A 853 -0.21 -14.88 37.20
N GLU A 854 -0.93 -13.86 37.70
CA GLU A 854 -2.35 -13.96 38.04
C GLU A 854 -3.23 -14.05 36.78
N TYR A 855 -2.70 -13.60 35.64
CA TYR A 855 -3.45 -13.42 34.40
C TYR A 855 -2.92 -14.27 33.24
N TYR A 856 -1.61 -14.54 33.21
CA TYR A 856 -0.91 -15.21 32.12
C TYR A 856 0.16 -16.17 32.63
N LYS A 857 0.61 -17.11 31.80
CA LYS A 857 1.75 -17.97 32.13
C LYS A 857 3.06 -17.19 31.94
N LEU A 858 3.97 -17.26 32.92
CA LEU A 858 5.25 -16.53 32.93
C LEU A 858 6.13 -16.74 31.68
N THR A 859 5.98 -17.86 30.97
CA THR A 859 6.80 -18.22 29.79
C THR A 859 6.43 -17.47 28.49
N GLN A 860 5.56 -16.46 28.53
CA GLN A 860 5.08 -15.74 27.34
C GLN A 860 5.53 -14.28 27.25
N ILE A 861 6.11 -13.68 28.30
CA ILE A 861 6.39 -12.24 28.29
C ILE A 861 7.50 -11.85 27.31
N GLU A 862 8.58 -12.62 27.26
CA GLU A 862 9.72 -12.35 26.36
C GLU A 862 9.38 -12.52 24.87
N GLN A 863 8.19 -13.04 24.56
CA GLN A 863 7.65 -13.17 23.20
C GLN A 863 6.70 -12.02 22.84
N PHE A 864 6.19 -11.28 23.84
CA PHE A 864 5.39 -10.09 23.61
C PHE A 864 6.29 -8.91 23.18
N PRO A 865 5.74 -7.89 22.50
CA PRO A 865 6.48 -6.67 22.18
C PRO A 865 7.17 -6.02 23.39
N HIS A 866 8.49 -5.86 23.33
CA HIS A 866 9.26 -5.01 24.25
C HIS A 866 9.58 -3.66 23.61
N GLN A 867 9.60 -3.60 22.28
CA GLN A 867 9.69 -2.35 21.52
C GLN A 867 8.59 -2.37 20.45
N ARG A 868 7.97 -1.21 20.20
CA ARG A 868 6.94 -1.06 19.17
C ARG A 868 7.27 0.03 18.18
N ASP A 869 6.77 -0.14 16.96
CA ASP A 869 6.96 0.80 15.85
C ASP A 869 8.44 1.10 15.56
N VAL A 870 9.29 0.08 15.63
CA VAL A 870 10.74 0.18 15.36
C VAL A 870 11.10 -0.43 14.01
N PRO A 871 12.18 0.04 13.35
CA PRO A 871 12.72 -0.61 12.16
C PRO A 871 13.12 -2.06 12.43
N ILE A 872 12.63 -2.97 11.58
CA ILE A 872 12.88 -4.41 11.68
C ILE A 872 13.15 -5.02 10.31
N TYR A 873 13.85 -6.15 10.33
CA TYR A 873 13.72 -7.15 9.29
C TYR A 873 12.71 -8.20 9.74
N TRP A 874 11.62 -8.30 9.01
CA TRP A 874 10.62 -9.33 9.21
C TRP A 874 10.91 -10.50 8.28
N ILE A 875 11.24 -11.65 8.88
CA ILE A 875 11.61 -12.85 8.16
C ILE A 875 10.47 -13.84 8.21
N GLN A 876 9.98 -14.25 7.04
CA GLN A 876 9.00 -15.30 6.89
C GLN A 876 9.60 -16.46 6.11
N HIS A 877 9.32 -17.69 6.52
CA HIS A 877 9.73 -18.86 5.76
C HIS A 877 8.62 -19.90 5.66
N GLN A 878 8.75 -20.73 4.62
CA GLN A 878 7.87 -21.84 4.34
C GLN A 878 8.70 -23.04 3.90
N PHE A 879 9.39 -23.70 4.84
CA PHE A 879 10.16 -24.91 4.52
C PHE A 879 9.24 -26.13 4.51
N THR A 880 9.10 -26.74 3.34
CA THR A 880 8.38 -28.02 3.20
C THR A 880 9.39 -29.06 2.76
N LYS A 881 9.43 -30.22 3.43
CA LYS A 881 10.35 -31.32 3.07
C LYS A 881 9.67 -32.29 2.10
N MET A 882 10.46 -32.83 1.18
CA MET A 882 10.15 -33.99 0.35
C MET A 882 10.35 -35.28 1.14
N ALA A 883 9.86 -36.42 0.64
CA ALA A 883 10.01 -37.72 1.31
C ALA A 883 11.48 -38.20 1.37
N ASP A 884 12.34 -37.67 0.51
CA ASP A 884 13.79 -37.89 0.50
C ASP A 884 14.55 -36.88 1.42
N ASN A 885 13.82 -36.12 2.25
CA ASN A 885 14.30 -35.03 3.10
C ASN A 885 14.88 -33.81 2.37
N SER A 886 14.84 -33.74 1.03
CA SER A 886 15.18 -32.52 0.29
C SER A 886 14.12 -31.42 0.48
N LEU A 887 14.46 -30.16 0.23
CA LEU A 887 13.48 -29.07 0.24
C LEU A 887 12.53 -29.20 -0.95
N HIS A 888 11.24 -28.94 -0.70
CA HIS A 888 10.25 -28.85 -1.76
C HIS A 888 10.57 -27.64 -2.65
N PRO A 889 10.46 -27.73 -3.99
CA PRO A 889 10.72 -26.63 -4.93
C PRO A 889 9.83 -25.39 -4.77
N TYR A 890 8.88 -25.40 -3.84
CA TYR A 890 7.95 -24.29 -3.58
C TYR A 890 8.14 -23.76 -2.16
N SER A 891 9.22 -24.16 -1.49
CA SER A 891 9.64 -23.55 -0.23
C SER A 891 10.00 -22.09 -0.49
N THR A 892 9.83 -21.19 0.45
CA THR A 892 10.17 -19.78 0.21
C THR A 892 10.71 -19.14 1.47
N ILE A 893 11.56 -18.13 1.29
CA ILE A 893 11.92 -17.15 2.31
C ILE A 893 11.49 -15.80 1.75
N THR A 894 10.75 -15.04 2.57
CA THR A 894 10.44 -13.65 2.31
C THR A 894 11.09 -12.83 3.41
N VAL A 895 11.73 -11.74 3.04
CA VAL A 895 12.35 -10.80 3.97
C VAL A 895 11.80 -9.43 3.65
N ASP A 896 11.15 -8.81 4.62
CA ASP A 896 10.63 -7.45 4.51
C ASP A 896 11.39 -6.54 5.46
N ARG A 897 11.91 -5.41 4.95
CA ARG A 897 12.41 -4.32 5.78
C ARG A 897 11.24 -3.36 6.03
N THR A 898 10.77 -3.28 7.27
CA THR A 898 9.53 -2.58 7.61
C THR A 898 9.58 -1.98 9.02
N ILE A 899 8.47 -1.40 9.47
CA ILE A 899 8.24 -0.99 10.85
C ILE A 899 7.37 -2.04 11.53
N GLY A 900 7.81 -2.51 12.70
CA GLY A 900 7.07 -3.51 13.47
C GLY A 900 7.53 -3.55 14.93
N ASN A 901 7.27 -4.67 15.59
CA ASN A 901 7.48 -4.79 17.03
C ASN A 901 8.58 -5.82 17.32
N LEU A 902 9.50 -5.51 18.22
CA LEU A 902 10.53 -6.45 18.64
C LEU A 902 10.15 -7.11 19.97
N PRO A 903 10.36 -8.43 20.13
CA PRO A 903 10.31 -9.08 21.42
C PRO A 903 11.48 -8.62 22.31
N ALA A 904 11.60 -9.19 23.51
CA ALA A 904 12.85 -9.08 24.26
C ALA A 904 14.02 -9.60 23.40
N ASP A 905 15.19 -8.97 23.52
CA ASP A 905 16.40 -9.33 22.75
C ASP A 905 16.65 -10.83 22.80
N TYR A 906 16.84 -11.45 21.63
CA TYR A 906 17.10 -12.89 21.54
C TYR A 906 18.37 -13.27 22.30
N HIS A 907 18.36 -14.49 22.86
CA HIS A 907 19.52 -15.02 23.53
C HIS A 907 20.66 -15.21 22.51
N ASN A 908 21.77 -14.51 22.70
CA ASN A 908 22.93 -14.60 21.84
C ASN A 908 23.82 -15.76 22.30
N LEU A 909 23.93 -16.81 21.50
CA LEU A 909 24.67 -18.04 21.81
C LEU A 909 26.19 -17.82 21.93
N LYS A 910 26.71 -16.71 21.40
CA LYS A 910 28.14 -16.36 21.49
C LYS A 910 28.46 -15.56 22.74
N THR A 911 27.66 -14.54 23.05
CA THR A 911 27.94 -13.61 24.16
C THR A 911 27.23 -13.98 25.46
N GLY A 912 26.18 -14.81 25.40
CA GLY A 912 25.27 -15.10 26.50
C GLY A 912 24.33 -13.95 26.87
N GLY A 913 24.33 -12.85 26.12
CA GLY A 913 23.46 -11.69 26.32
C GLY A 913 22.04 -11.89 25.77
N GLY A 914 21.14 -10.95 26.08
CA GLY A 914 19.72 -11.02 25.72
C GLY A 914 18.88 -11.77 26.76
N ARG A 915 17.72 -12.29 26.34
CA ARG A 915 16.82 -13.09 27.18
C ARG A 915 17.49 -14.40 27.67
N PRO A 916 16.96 -15.05 28.72
CA PRO A 916 17.43 -16.36 29.15
C PRO A 916 17.38 -17.40 28.02
N TYR A 917 18.33 -18.34 28.06
CA TYR A 917 18.36 -19.45 27.12
C TYR A 917 17.08 -20.29 27.24
N ASP A 918 16.37 -20.47 26.12
CA ASP A 918 15.18 -21.31 26.07
C ASP A 918 15.59 -22.78 25.90
N ILE A 919 15.35 -23.59 26.92
CA ILE A 919 15.68 -25.03 26.89
C ILE A 919 14.89 -25.81 25.82
N TYR A 920 13.72 -25.29 25.42
CA TYR A 920 12.87 -25.85 24.38
C TYR A 920 13.10 -25.19 23.01
N GLY A 921 14.01 -24.22 22.92
CA GLY A 921 14.44 -23.65 21.66
C GLY A 921 15.38 -24.61 20.92
N ASP A 922 14.99 -24.94 19.69
CA ASP A 922 15.71 -25.90 18.84
C ASP A 922 16.35 -25.25 17.60
N TYR A 923 16.28 -23.92 17.46
CA TYR A 923 16.79 -23.22 16.28
C TYR A 923 17.66 -22.02 16.64
N ALA A 924 18.65 -21.77 15.78
CA ALA A 924 19.51 -20.60 15.85
C ALA A 924 19.60 -19.90 14.50
N LEU A 925 19.68 -18.58 14.55
CA LEU A 925 19.90 -17.69 13.43
C LEU A 925 21.31 -17.11 13.55
N THR A 926 22.16 -17.39 12.58
CA THR A 926 23.41 -16.61 12.41
C THR A 926 23.10 -15.50 11.42
N VAL A 927 23.07 -14.25 11.87
CA VAL A 927 22.72 -13.10 11.04
C VAL A 927 23.89 -12.14 10.94
N THR A 928 24.12 -11.56 9.75
CA THR A 928 25.14 -10.55 9.52
C THR A 928 24.52 -9.27 8.99
N TYR A 929 24.87 -8.15 9.60
CA TYR A 929 24.46 -6.81 9.20
C TYR A 929 25.67 -6.01 8.71
N ALA A 930 25.46 -5.09 7.77
CA ALA A 930 26.39 -4.03 7.45
C ALA A 930 26.00 -2.77 8.22
N THR A 931 26.80 -2.45 9.24
CA THR A 931 26.60 -1.32 10.13
C THR A 931 27.47 -0.14 9.71
N PRO A 932 27.26 1.07 10.27
CA PRO A 932 28.14 2.22 10.04
C PRO A 932 29.62 1.97 10.38
N ASN A 933 29.94 0.96 11.20
CA ASN A 933 31.30 0.62 11.61
C ASN A 933 31.79 -0.72 11.03
N GLY A 934 31.15 -1.20 9.96
CA GLY A 934 31.50 -2.47 9.31
C GLY A 934 30.50 -3.58 9.59
N LEU A 935 30.88 -4.81 9.25
CA LEU A 935 29.97 -5.95 9.42
C LEU A 935 29.79 -6.29 10.91
N LEU A 936 28.65 -6.85 11.26
CA LEU A 936 28.31 -7.36 12.59
C LEU A 936 27.61 -8.70 12.44
N THR A 937 28.19 -9.79 12.97
CA THR A 937 27.53 -11.10 13.02
C THR A 937 27.07 -11.45 14.42
N GLU A 938 25.82 -11.89 14.53
CA GLU A 938 25.22 -12.41 15.76
C GLU A 938 24.73 -13.84 15.58
N VAL A 939 24.72 -14.62 16.66
CA VAL A 939 24.16 -15.98 16.69
C VAL A 939 23.03 -16.00 17.71
N LEU A 940 21.79 -15.93 17.23
CA LEU A 940 20.59 -15.69 18.04
C LEU A 940 19.77 -16.97 18.17
N GLN A 941 19.35 -17.34 19.38
CA GLN A 941 18.38 -18.42 19.58
C GLN A 941 16.97 -17.91 19.23
N ILE A 942 16.43 -18.43 18.13
CA ILE A 942 15.13 -18.02 17.59
C ILE A 942 14.04 -19.07 17.90
N PRO A 943 12.76 -18.68 17.97
CA PRO A 943 11.67 -19.62 18.18
C PRO A 943 11.49 -20.56 16.98
N HIS A 944 10.89 -21.73 17.21
CA HIS A 944 10.38 -22.60 16.14
C HIS A 944 9.12 -21.98 15.49
N ALA A 945 9.30 -20.84 14.84
CA ALA A 945 8.25 -20.08 14.19
C ALA A 945 8.55 -19.92 12.69
N VAL A 946 7.50 -19.98 11.87
CA VAL A 946 7.53 -19.71 10.42
C VAL A 946 7.68 -18.22 10.08
N SER A 947 7.77 -17.37 11.11
CA SER A 947 7.79 -15.92 11.01
C SER A 947 8.36 -15.33 12.31
N PHE A 948 9.34 -14.43 12.21
CA PHE A 948 9.93 -13.72 13.36
C PHE A 948 10.54 -12.38 12.93
N ASN A 949 10.66 -11.44 13.87
CA ASN A 949 11.27 -10.13 13.65
C ASN A 949 12.68 -10.11 14.23
N ILE A 950 13.63 -9.51 13.52
CA ILE A 950 14.93 -9.16 14.06
C ILE A 950 15.14 -7.65 13.91
N ALA A 951 15.95 -7.07 14.79
CA ALA A 951 16.24 -5.65 14.75
C ALA A 951 16.94 -5.26 13.43
N ASP A 952 16.58 -4.11 12.88
CA ASP A 952 17.36 -3.47 11.82
C ASP A 952 18.57 -2.77 12.44
N LYS A 953 19.73 -3.42 12.41
CA LYS A 953 21.01 -2.89 12.90
C LYS A 953 21.87 -2.27 11.79
N GLY A 954 21.30 -2.10 10.60
CA GLY A 954 22.01 -1.83 9.35
C GLY A 954 21.54 -2.75 8.24
N GLU A 955 22.10 -2.62 7.04
CA GLU A 955 21.70 -3.46 5.90
C GLU A 955 21.88 -4.94 6.24
N LEU A 956 20.83 -5.73 6.15
CA LEU A 956 20.91 -7.19 6.25
C LEU A 956 21.78 -7.72 5.11
N VAL A 957 22.90 -8.35 5.45
CA VAL A 957 23.83 -8.94 4.47
C VAL A 957 23.41 -10.38 4.18
N GLN A 958 23.30 -11.20 5.23
CA GLN A 958 22.95 -12.61 5.10
C GLN A 958 22.43 -13.17 6.43
N PHE A 959 21.74 -14.30 6.36
CA PHE A 959 21.52 -15.13 7.54
C PHE A 959 21.48 -16.63 7.22
N THR A 960 21.79 -17.45 8.21
CA THR A 960 21.58 -18.90 8.17
C THR A 960 20.70 -19.35 9.33
N VAL A 961 19.86 -20.35 9.07
CA VAL A 961 19.02 -21.00 10.08
C VAL A 961 19.53 -22.40 10.33
N HIS A 962 19.89 -22.69 11.58
CA HIS A 962 20.40 -23.98 12.03
C HIS A 962 19.45 -24.63 13.04
N GLU A 963 19.34 -25.96 13.00
CA GLU A 963 18.83 -26.75 14.12
C GLU A 963 19.93 -26.87 15.18
N LEU A 964 19.59 -26.70 16.45
CA LEU A 964 20.51 -26.88 17.57
C LEU A 964 20.68 -28.37 17.89
N ASN A 965 21.92 -28.82 18.08
CA ASN A 965 22.20 -30.21 18.43
C ASN A 965 21.87 -30.52 19.92
N ASP A 966 22.00 -31.78 20.35
CA ASP A 966 21.75 -32.19 21.75
C ASP A 966 22.62 -31.44 22.78
N LYS A 967 23.76 -30.90 22.35
CA LYS A 967 24.67 -30.08 23.18
C LYS A 967 24.34 -28.59 23.13
N LYS A 968 23.28 -28.22 22.42
CA LYS A 968 22.81 -26.84 22.21
C LYS A 968 23.82 -25.94 21.47
N GLU A 969 24.60 -26.54 20.57
CA GLU A 969 25.48 -25.84 19.62
C GLU A 969 24.85 -25.84 18.21
N LEU A 970 25.37 -25.02 17.29
CA LEU A 970 24.95 -25.00 15.88
C LEU A 970 25.05 -26.41 15.26
N GLY A 971 23.92 -26.95 14.84
CA GLY A 971 23.80 -28.25 14.18
C GLY A 971 23.49 -28.10 12.69
N GLN A 972 22.53 -28.88 12.20
CA GLN A 972 22.22 -28.97 10.77
C GLN A 972 21.75 -27.62 10.20
N LEU A 973 22.37 -27.19 9.10
CA LEU A 973 21.89 -26.06 8.30
C LEU A 973 20.58 -26.43 7.62
N ILE A 974 19.56 -25.60 7.83
CA ILE A 974 18.21 -25.79 7.27
C ILE A 974 18.04 -24.91 6.03
N SER A 975 18.51 -23.67 6.13
CA SER A 975 18.35 -22.68 5.10
C SER A 975 19.37 -21.56 5.23
N HIS A 976 19.67 -20.92 4.11
CA HIS A 976 20.49 -19.73 4.02
C HIS A 976 19.72 -18.67 3.25
N TYR A 977 20.06 -17.42 3.53
CA TYR A 977 19.61 -16.25 2.80
C TYR A 977 20.79 -15.30 2.63
N ASN A 978 21.06 -14.88 1.41
CA ASN A 978 22.02 -13.84 1.06
C ASN A 978 21.26 -12.68 0.45
N ASN A 979 21.35 -11.49 1.04
CA ASN A 979 20.80 -10.29 0.43
C ASN A 979 21.57 -10.02 -0.87
N PRO A 980 20.93 -10.17 -2.05
CA PRO A 980 21.62 -10.01 -3.33
C PRO A 980 22.01 -8.56 -3.61
N ASP A 981 21.34 -7.59 -2.96
CA ASP A 981 21.62 -6.16 -3.11
C ASP A 981 22.71 -5.68 -2.14
N SER A 982 23.22 -6.54 -1.26
CA SER A 982 24.30 -6.19 -0.34
C SER A 982 25.68 -6.30 -1.01
N LEU A 983 26.42 -5.19 -1.02
CA LEU A 983 27.80 -5.14 -1.51
C LEU A 983 28.72 -6.10 -0.74
N ALA A 984 28.45 -6.36 0.55
CA ALA A 984 29.21 -7.32 1.34
C ALA A 984 29.17 -8.73 0.78
N CYS A 985 28.00 -9.21 0.35
CA CYS A 985 27.85 -10.51 -0.29
C CYS A 985 28.76 -10.60 -1.53
N ARG A 986 28.82 -9.53 -2.33
CA ARG A 986 29.67 -9.43 -3.53
C ARG A 986 31.16 -9.44 -3.19
N VAL A 987 31.61 -8.56 -2.29
CA VAL A 987 33.03 -8.43 -1.91
C VAL A 987 33.58 -9.74 -1.32
N LEU A 988 32.80 -10.39 -0.45
CA LEU A 988 33.19 -11.57 0.31
C LEU A 988 32.76 -12.89 -0.33
N THR A 989 32.23 -12.87 -1.56
CA THR A 989 31.74 -14.04 -2.31
C THR A 989 32.71 -15.24 -2.36
N ASN A 990 34.03 -15.00 -2.29
CA ASN A 990 35.04 -16.08 -2.31
C ASN A 990 35.37 -16.66 -0.91
N SER A 991 34.70 -16.21 0.14
CA SER A 991 34.97 -16.64 1.51
C SER A 991 34.32 -17.99 1.82
N ASP A 992 34.89 -18.69 2.80
CA ASP A 992 34.30 -19.87 3.43
C ASP A 992 33.35 -19.52 4.60
N GLY A 993 33.10 -18.23 4.83
CA GLY A 993 32.24 -17.72 5.91
C GLY A 993 32.97 -17.48 7.24
N TYR A 994 34.28 -17.76 7.30
CA TYR A 994 35.08 -17.62 8.53
C TYR A 994 36.40 -16.88 8.30
N LEU A 995 37.07 -17.14 7.18
CA LEU A 995 38.38 -16.59 6.86
C LEU A 995 38.27 -15.54 5.75
N LEU A 996 39.20 -14.58 5.78
CA LEU A 996 39.36 -13.62 4.71
C LEU A 996 39.77 -14.35 3.42
N PRO A 997 39.05 -14.16 2.30
CA PRO A 997 39.42 -14.78 1.04
C PRO A 997 40.73 -14.17 0.51
N LYS A 998 41.53 -15.00 -0.18
CA LYS A 998 42.80 -14.56 -0.81
C LYS A 998 42.60 -13.53 -1.92
N GLN A 999 41.37 -13.40 -2.42
CA GLN A 999 40.98 -12.50 -3.48
C GLN A 999 39.56 -11.99 -3.23
N LEU A 1000 39.42 -10.67 -3.17
CA LEU A 1000 38.17 -9.95 -3.04
C LEU A 1000 37.65 -9.52 -4.42
N ILE A 1001 36.34 -9.30 -4.54
CA ILE A 1001 35.77 -8.62 -5.71
C ILE A 1001 35.66 -7.14 -5.38
N LEU A 1002 36.37 -6.30 -6.12
CA LEU A 1002 36.28 -4.84 -6.02
C LEU A 1002 35.76 -4.32 -7.36
N ASP A 1003 34.44 -4.16 -7.46
CA ASP A 1003 33.81 -3.66 -8.69
C ASP A 1003 34.15 -2.16 -8.87
N ASN A 1004 34.21 -1.68 -10.11
CA ASN A 1004 34.33 -0.23 -10.39
C ASN A 1004 32.97 0.47 -10.43
N TYR A 1005 31.89 -0.30 -10.57
CA TYR A 1005 30.52 0.18 -10.57
C TYR A 1005 29.65 -0.77 -9.75
N TRP A 1006 28.77 -0.20 -8.93
CA TRP A 1006 27.80 -0.93 -8.12
C TRP A 1006 26.41 -0.35 -8.40
N GLN A 1007 25.47 -1.19 -8.82
CA GLN A 1007 24.11 -0.77 -9.18
C GLN A 1007 24.09 0.39 -10.21
N GLY A 1008 25.00 0.37 -11.18
CA GLY A 1008 25.14 1.41 -12.20
C GLY A 1008 25.80 2.72 -11.72
N ALA A 1009 26.12 2.86 -10.43
CA ALA A 1009 26.84 4.01 -9.89
C ALA A 1009 28.35 3.72 -9.78
N PRO A 1010 29.25 4.70 -10.05
CA PRO A 1010 30.66 4.57 -9.73
C PRO A 1010 30.85 4.32 -8.23
N ILE A 1011 31.66 3.30 -7.89
CA ILE A 1011 31.99 2.98 -6.50
C ILE A 1011 33.44 3.30 -6.21
N TYR A 1012 33.64 4.00 -5.10
CA TYR A 1012 34.91 4.56 -4.68
C TYR A 1012 35.47 3.74 -3.52
N TRP A 1013 36.63 3.14 -3.74
CA TRP A 1013 37.31 2.29 -2.79
C TRP A 1013 38.47 3.00 -2.13
N ALA A 1014 38.62 2.82 -0.83
CA ALA A 1014 39.77 3.29 -0.07
C ALA A 1014 40.20 2.24 0.97
N ALA A 1015 41.46 2.28 1.40
CA ALA A 1015 42.03 1.35 2.39
C ALA A 1015 42.80 2.09 3.48
N THR A 1016 42.93 1.49 4.66
CA THR A 1016 43.67 2.12 5.77
C THR A 1016 45.18 2.23 5.52
N GLU A 1017 45.75 1.40 4.63
CA GLU A 1017 47.18 1.40 4.30
C GLU A 1017 47.45 1.02 2.82
N GLU A 1018 48.57 1.50 2.27
CA GLU A 1018 48.97 1.20 0.89
C GLU A 1018 49.44 -0.25 0.70
N GLY A 1019 48.96 -0.86 -0.38
CA GLY A 1019 49.37 -2.21 -0.80
C GLY A 1019 48.82 -3.33 0.08
N LEU A 1020 47.74 -3.09 0.84
CA LEU A 1020 46.92 -4.14 1.46
C LEU A 1020 46.24 -5.01 0.39
N ILE A 1021 45.80 -4.39 -0.70
CA ILE A 1021 45.14 -5.06 -1.82
C ILE A 1021 45.69 -4.51 -3.13
N ASP A 1022 45.92 -5.40 -4.10
CA ASP A 1022 46.07 -5.01 -5.50
C ASP A 1022 44.68 -4.82 -6.11
N PHE A 1023 44.27 -3.57 -6.31
CA PHE A 1023 42.94 -3.23 -6.81
C PHE A 1023 42.63 -3.89 -8.17
N SER A 1024 43.63 -3.98 -9.06
CA SER A 1024 43.44 -4.50 -10.42
C SER A 1024 43.14 -6.00 -10.46
N THR A 1025 43.55 -6.73 -9.43
CA THR A 1025 43.35 -8.19 -9.33
C THR A 1025 42.46 -8.60 -8.16
N GLY A 1026 42.16 -7.69 -7.23
CA GLY A 1026 41.51 -7.97 -5.95
C GLY A 1026 42.34 -8.82 -4.99
N LYS A 1027 43.63 -9.06 -5.30
CA LYS A 1027 44.49 -9.95 -4.51
C LYS A 1027 44.86 -9.29 -3.18
N VAL A 1028 44.61 -10.01 -2.09
CA VAL A 1028 44.89 -9.55 -0.74
C VAL A 1028 46.33 -9.90 -0.32
N ASN A 1029 47.04 -8.95 0.28
CA ASN A 1029 48.34 -9.15 0.87
C ASN A 1029 48.22 -9.53 2.36
N LEU A 1030 48.04 -10.82 2.63
CA LEU A 1030 47.82 -11.35 3.97
C LEU A 1030 48.93 -10.98 4.97
N ASP A 1031 50.18 -10.85 4.51
CA ASP A 1031 51.33 -10.54 5.37
C ASP A 1031 51.32 -9.11 5.93
N LYS A 1032 50.52 -8.21 5.33
CA LYS A 1032 50.37 -6.82 5.77
C LYS A 1032 49.13 -6.58 6.62
N ILE A 1033 48.27 -7.58 6.81
CA ILE A 1033 47.01 -7.39 7.55
C ILE A 1033 47.31 -7.25 9.04
N THR A 1034 46.80 -6.16 9.62
CA THR A 1034 46.79 -5.89 11.05
C THR A 1034 45.35 -5.83 11.55
N SER A 1035 45.16 -5.74 12.88
CA SER A 1035 43.84 -5.54 13.47
C SER A 1035 43.16 -4.22 13.07
N LYS A 1036 43.87 -3.31 12.40
CA LYS A 1036 43.35 -2.02 11.88
C LYS A 1036 43.21 -2.00 10.35
N SER A 1037 43.55 -3.09 9.67
CA SER A 1037 43.45 -3.16 8.22
C SER A 1037 41.98 -3.25 7.81
N ALA A 1038 41.51 -2.26 7.04
CA ALA A 1038 40.13 -2.19 6.60
C ALA A 1038 40.00 -1.51 5.23
N LEU A 1039 38.87 -1.75 4.57
CA LEU A 1039 38.42 -1.07 3.37
C LEU A 1039 37.19 -0.21 3.66
N CYS A 1040 37.06 0.87 2.90
CA CYS A 1040 35.86 1.70 2.81
C CYS A 1040 35.39 1.72 1.37
N ALA A 1041 34.10 1.51 1.17
CA ALA A 1041 33.42 1.69 -0.10
C ALA A 1041 32.38 2.80 0.03
N LYS A 1042 32.34 3.71 -0.94
CA LYS A 1042 31.34 4.77 -1.04
C LYS A 1042 30.78 4.86 -2.44
N TRP A 1043 29.48 5.03 -2.57
CA TRP A 1043 28.83 5.27 -3.86
C TRP A 1043 27.56 6.10 -3.64
N VAL A 1044 27.10 6.78 -4.70
CA VAL A 1044 25.85 7.52 -4.68
C VAL A 1044 24.88 6.87 -5.65
N GLU A 1045 23.76 6.38 -5.12
CA GLU A 1045 22.73 5.71 -5.89
C GLU A 1045 21.38 6.37 -5.60
N LYS A 1046 20.67 6.76 -6.66
CA LYS A 1046 19.32 7.38 -6.55
C LYS A 1046 19.29 8.52 -5.52
N GLY A 1047 20.34 9.33 -5.52
CA GLY A 1047 20.47 10.49 -4.66
C GLY A 1047 20.75 10.21 -3.19
N ARG A 1048 21.18 8.99 -2.84
CA ARG A 1048 21.57 8.58 -1.49
C ARG A 1048 23.05 8.24 -1.46
N LEU A 1049 23.77 8.74 -0.47
CA LEU A 1049 25.15 8.33 -0.21
C LEU A 1049 25.13 7.02 0.58
N HIS A 1050 25.73 6.00 0.00
CA HIS A 1050 25.98 4.74 0.65
C HIS A 1050 27.45 4.65 1.06
N GLN A 1051 27.70 4.09 2.23
CA GLN A 1051 29.05 3.89 2.77
C GLN A 1051 29.09 2.57 3.53
N GLN A 1052 30.13 1.77 3.27
CA GLN A 1052 30.33 0.48 3.94
C GLN A 1052 31.80 0.25 4.25
N TYR A 1053 32.05 -0.36 5.41
CA TYR A 1053 33.40 -0.72 5.86
C TYR A 1053 33.57 -2.24 5.91
N PHE A 1054 34.77 -2.70 5.56
CA PHE A 1054 35.15 -4.11 5.58
C PHE A 1054 36.43 -4.29 6.38
N SER A 1055 36.36 -4.95 7.54
CA SER A 1055 37.58 -5.35 8.25
C SER A 1055 38.28 -6.45 7.48
N LEU A 1056 39.60 -6.35 7.33
CA LEU A 1056 40.41 -7.42 6.73
C LEU A 1056 40.89 -8.43 7.78
N SER A 1057 40.79 -8.09 9.07
CA SER A 1057 41.16 -9.00 10.17
C SER A 1057 39.98 -9.77 10.74
N ASP A 1058 38.78 -9.20 10.63
CA ASP A 1058 37.50 -9.79 11.07
C ASP A 1058 36.43 -9.54 10.00
N PRO A 1059 36.50 -10.23 8.84
CA PRO A 1059 35.72 -9.89 7.65
C PRO A 1059 34.21 -10.03 7.80
N PHE A 1060 33.73 -10.73 8.83
CA PHE A 1060 32.31 -10.88 9.14
C PHE A 1060 31.89 -10.11 10.39
N GLY A 1061 32.82 -9.47 11.10
CA GLY A 1061 32.50 -8.67 12.29
C GLY A 1061 31.99 -9.52 13.45
N GLN A 1062 32.67 -10.64 13.70
CA GLN A 1062 32.31 -11.55 14.78
C GLN A 1062 32.76 -11.02 16.15
N ASP A 1063 33.88 -10.30 16.21
CA ASP A 1063 34.55 -9.91 17.46
C ASP A 1063 34.81 -8.40 17.55
N SER A 1064 34.96 -7.70 16.43
CA SER A 1064 35.36 -6.30 16.40
C SER A 1064 34.73 -5.51 15.25
N GLN A 1065 34.57 -4.20 15.47
CA GLN A 1065 34.13 -3.24 14.46
C GLN A 1065 35.33 -2.45 13.92
N VAL A 1066 35.20 -1.90 12.72
CA VAL A 1066 36.21 -1.05 12.08
C VAL A 1066 36.32 0.29 12.82
N ASP A 1067 37.54 0.73 13.10
CA ASP A 1067 37.82 2.09 13.58
C ASP A 1067 37.67 3.08 12.41
N THR A 1068 36.49 3.67 12.29
CA THR A 1068 36.12 4.61 11.22
C THR A 1068 36.79 5.98 11.34
N SER A 1069 37.52 6.23 12.43
CA SER A 1069 38.31 7.46 12.62
C SER A 1069 39.67 7.42 11.91
N LEU A 1070 40.08 6.25 11.40
CA LEU A 1070 41.32 6.09 10.65
C LEU A 1070 41.27 6.82 9.31
N ASN A 1071 42.43 7.24 8.83
CA ASN A 1071 42.57 7.83 7.50
C ASN A 1071 42.51 6.74 6.43
N PHE A 1072 41.64 6.91 5.43
CA PHE A 1072 41.51 5.98 4.29
C PHE A 1072 42.17 6.58 3.04
N ILE A 1073 42.97 5.75 2.36
CA ILE A 1073 43.74 6.09 1.15
C ILE A 1073 43.00 5.51 -0.06
N ALA A 1074 42.66 6.37 -1.02
CA ALA A 1074 41.95 5.98 -2.24
C ALA A 1074 42.68 4.89 -3.04
N LEU A 1075 41.92 3.93 -3.59
CA LEU A 1075 42.42 2.80 -4.38
C LEU A 1075 42.08 2.92 -5.88
N ASN A 1076 40.96 3.55 -6.24
CA ASN A 1076 40.50 3.76 -7.63
C ASN A 1076 40.05 5.21 -7.87
N HIS A 1077 39.71 5.55 -9.12
CA HIS A 1077 39.29 6.91 -9.56
C HIS A 1077 40.23 8.04 -9.10
N LEU A 1078 41.54 7.81 -9.21
CA LEU A 1078 42.61 8.63 -8.61
C LEU A 1078 42.83 10.00 -9.30
N ASP A 1079 41.87 10.92 -9.18
CA ASP A 1079 42.10 12.36 -9.32
C ASP A 1079 42.29 12.94 -7.91
N THR A 1080 43.49 12.76 -7.33
CA THR A 1080 43.82 13.27 -5.99
C THR A 1080 44.45 14.65 -6.09
N HIS A 1081 43.76 15.67 -5.59
CA HIS A 1081 44.36 17.00 -5.39
C HIS A 1081 45.17 17.04 -4.10
N ALA A 1082 46.28 17.78 -4.14
CA ALA A 1082 47.17 17.95 -2.99
C ALA A 1082 46.45 18.63 -1.82
N ARG A 1083 46.33 17.90 -0.69
CA ARG A 1083 46.01 18.35 0.68
C ARG A 1083 45.82 19.87 0.82
N HIS A 1084 44.61 20.36 0.60
CA HIS A 1084 44.16 21.63 1.15
C HIS A 1084 42.94 21.33 2.01
N TYR A 1085 43.17 21.19 3.32
CA TYR A 1085 42.11 21.16 4.31
C TYR A 1085 41.43 22.53 4.33
N SER A 1086 40.35 22.70 3.55
CA SER A 1086 39.38 23.76 3.84
C SER A 1086 38.45 23.24 4.93
N ALA A 1087 38.56 23.81 6.13
CA ALA A 1087 37.89 23.31 7.33
C ALA A 1087 36.41 23.72 7.46
N ILE A 1088 35.82 24.38 6.45
CA ILE A 1088 34.43 24.88 6.51
C ILE A 1088 33.74 24.58 5.17
N PRO A 1089 32.61 23.85 5.15
CA PRO A 1089 31.81 23.68 3.94
C PRO A 1089 31.22 25.03 3.51
N ASP A 1090 31.33 25.35 2.22
CA ASP A 1090 30.54 26.43 1.62
C ASP A 1090 29.07 25.99 1.60
N VAL A 1091 28.23 26.64 2.43
CA VAL A 1091 26.77 26.39 2.47
C VAL A 1091 26.03 27.52 1.78
N ILE A 1092 25.23 27.20 0.78
CA ILE A 1092 24.29 28.14 0.16
C ILE A 1092 22.88 27.86 0.65
N TYR A 1093 22.14 28.91 0.97
CA TYR A 1093 20.78 28.84 1.50
C TYR A 1093 19.76 29.21 0.43
N TYR A 1094 18.74 28.36 0.27
CA TYR A 1094 17.55 28.61 -0.53
C TYR A 1094 16.30 28.43 0.32
N THR A 1095 15.26 29.19 0.03
CA THR A 1095 13.91 28.93 0.58
C THR A 1095 13.13 28.09 -0.42
N VAL A 1096 12.51 27.01 0.03
CA VAL A 1096 11.69 26.16 -0.84
C VAL A 1096 10.42 26.89 -1.28
N GLU A 1097 10.07 26.79 -2.56
CA GLU A 1097 8.87 27.42 -3.13
C GLU A 1097 7.58 26.68 -2.74
N GLN A 1098 7.68 25.38 -2.50
CA GLN A 1098 6.58 24.51 -2.08
C GLN A 1098 6.81 24.00 -0.65
N PRO A 1099 5.75 23.83 0.16
CA PRO A 1099 5.88 23.19 1.47
C PRO A 1099 6.49 21.79 1.32
N LEU A 1100 7.38 21.43 2.25
CA LEU A 1100 7.90 20.08 2.34
C LEU A 1100 6.81 19.21 3.00
N VAL A 1101 6.18 18.35 2.18
CA VAL A 1101 5.05 17.50 2.56
C VAL A 1101 5.41 16.04 2.27
N ALA A 1102 5.13 15.16 3.22
CA ALA A 1102 5.31 13.72 3.04
C ALA A 1102 4.39 13.20 1.94
N ASP A 1103 4.84 12.19 1.19
CA ASP A 1103 4.13 11.58 0.06
C ASP A 1103 3.83 12.54 -1.11
N VAL A 1104 4.46 13.70 -1.15
CA VAL A 1104 4.34 14.67 -2.23
C VAL A 1104 5.66 14.76 -2.99
N ASN A 1105 5.57 14.65 -4.32
CA ASN A 1105 6.71 14.88 -5.19
C ASN A 1105 7.19 16.32 -5.02
N PHE A 1106 8.42 16.47 -4.58
CA PHE A 1106 9.15 17.70 -4.48
C PHE A 1106 9.92 17.93 -5.79
N GLU A 1107 9.81 19.13 -6.35
CA GLU A 1107 10.66 19.58 -7.45
C GLU A 1107 11.11 21.03 -7.19
N GLN A 1108 12.42 21.26 -7.17
CA GLN A 1108 13.02 22.58 -6.95
C GLN A 1108 14.20 22.77 -7.90
N MET A 1109 14.30 23.96 -8.49
CA MET A 1109 15.49 24.39 -9.22
C MET A 1109 16.28 25.38 -8.38
N VAL A 1110 17.61 25.25 -8.37
CA VAL A 1110 18.53 26.16 -7.67
C VAL A 1110 19.71 26.56 -8.56
N ASP A 1111 20.12 27.82 -8.47
CA ASP A 1111 21.25 28.36 -9.23
C ASP A 1111 22.59 28.07 -8.55
N ILE A 1112 23.36 27.14 -9.11
CA ILE A 1112 24.65 26.71 -8.53
C ILE A 1112 25.85 27.51 -9.04
N THR A 1113 25.65 28.60 -9.80
CA THR A 1113 26.75 29.42 -10.35
C THR A 1113 27.70 29.93 -9.27
N HIS A 1114 27.17 30.28 -8.10
CA HIS A 1114 27.95 30.83 -6.97
C HIS A 1114 28.83 29.79 -6.27
N LEU A 1115 28.62 28.49 -6.52
CA LEU A 1115 29.45 27.43 -5.94
C LEU A 1115 30.84 27.35 -6.61
N ASN A 1116 31.05 28.01 -7.76
CA ASN A 1116 32.31 27.95 -8.52
C ASN A 1116 32.84 26.52 -8.66
N LEU A 1117 31.96 25.60 -9.05
CA LEU A 1117 32.32 24.19 -9.24
C LEU A 1117 33.34 24.11 -10.40
N PRO A 1118 34.55 23.54 -10.19
CA PRO A 1118 35.48 23.26 -11.28
C PRO A 1118 34.88 22.33 -12.35
N ASP A 1119 35.48 22.30 -13.54
CA ASP A 1119 35.05 21.37 -14.58
C ASP A 1119 35.30 19.92 -14.13
N GLY A 1120 34.25 19.11 -14.05
CA GLY A 1120 34.33 17.73 -13.54
C GLY A 1120 32.98 17.02 -13.46
N GLN A 1121 33.01 15.70 -13.20
CA GLN A 1121 31.80 14.94 -12.86
C GLN A 1121 31.57 15.01 -11.34
N TYR A 1122 30.36 15.37 -10.94
CA TYR A 1122 29.97 15.49 -9.53
C TYR A 1122 28.93 14.44 -9.15
N SER A 1123 29.03 13.97 -7.91
CA SER A 1123 28.02 13.16 -7.24
C SER A 1123 27.14 14.08 -6.38
N PHE A 1124 25.83 13.82 -6.40
CA PHE A 1124 24.81 14.60 -5.69
C PHE A 1124 23.98 13.68 -4.80
N TRP A 1125 23.86 14.00 -3.51
CA TRP A 1125 22.96 13.27 -2.62
C TRP A 1125 22.25 14.19 -1.64
N VAL A 1126 21.16 13.69 -1.06
CA VAL A 1126 20.32 14.42 -0.10
C VAL A 1126 20.40 13.81 1.30
N THR A 1127 20.40 14.68 2.31
CA THR A 1127 20.04 14.35 3.70
C THR A 1127 18.86 15.19 4.14
N LEU A 1128 18.00 14.59 4.95
CA LEU A 1128 16.88 15.23 5.63
C LEU A 1128 17.36 15.76 6.98
N ARG A 1129 17.07 17.02 7.29
CA ARG A 1129 17.46 17.65 8.55
C ARG A 1129 16.25 17.77 9.47
N THR A 1130 16.38 17.29 10.70
CA THR A 1130 15.35 17.35 11.74
C THR A 1130 15.92 17.93 13.03
N SER A 1131 15.04 18.48 13.87
CA SER A 1131 15.38 18.92 15.22
C SER A 1131 14.52 18.18 16.24
N ASP A 1132 15.15 17.65 17.28
CA ASP A 1132 14.42 17.06 18.41
C ASP A 1132 13.78 18.14 19.32
N ASP A 1133 13.04 17.71 20.34
CA ASP A 1133 12.38 18.62 21.28
C ASP A 1133 13.38 19.45 22.13
N GLN A 1134 14.68 19.08 22.13
CA GLN A 1134 15.79 19.80 22.75
C GLN A 1134 16.53 20.70 21.74
N LYS A 1135 16.07 20.78 20.48
CA LYS A 1135 16.69 21.48 19.34
C LYS A 1135 18.07 20.95 18.96
N GLN A 1136 18.39 19.71 19.30
CA GLN A 1136 19.55 19.05 18.70
C GLN A 1136 19.21 18.67 17.26
N ILE A 1137 20.12 19.01 16.37
CA ILE A 1137 19.96 18.80 14.94
C ILE A 1137 20.45 17.40 14.59
N GLN A 1138 19.65 16.68 13.84
CA GLN A 1138 19.99 15.38 13.28
C GLN A 1138 19.84 15.41 11.76
N GLU A 1139 20.72 14.70 11.06
CA GLU A 1139 20.61 14.45 9.63
C GLU A 1139 20.38 12.97 9.38
N SER A 1140 19.43 12.64 8.52
CA SER A 1140 19.12 11.27 8.10
C SER A 1140 19.13 11.13 6.58
N ILE A 1141 19.44 9.93 6.09
CA ILE A 1141 19.34 9.61 4.66
C ILE A 1141 17.86 9.36 4.34
N PRO A 1142 17.28 9.99 3.30
CA PRO A 1142 15.90 9.75 2.92
C PRO A 1142 15.68 8.28 2.52
N ILE A 1143 14.50 7.75 2.84
CA ILE A 1143 14.10 6.39 2.46
C ILE A 1143 13.82 6.32 0.95
N GLU A 1144 13.09 7.32 0.43
CA GLU A 1144 12.72 7.44 -0.98
C GLU A 1144 13.88 7.89 -1.87
N GLU A 1145 13.72 7.69 -3.18
CA GLU A 1145 14.71 8.04 -4.20
C GLU A 1145 14.70 9.54 -4.55
N TRP A 1146 15.90 10.08 -4.81
CA TRP A 1146 16.12 11.47 -5.21
C TRP A 1146 16.92 11.56 -6.51
N TYR A 1147 16.53 12.49 -7.38
CA TYR A 1147 17.04 12.66 -8.72
C TYR A 1147 17.58 14.08 -8.92
N PHE A 1148 18.76 14.15 -9.54
CA PHE A 1148 19.48 15.40 -9.80
C PHE A 1148 19.83 15.53 -11.27
N SER A 1149 19.66 16.75 -11.80
CA SER A 1149 20.08 17.11 -13.15
C SER A 1149 20.66 18.51 -13.14
N VAL A 1150 21.82 18.69 -13.77
CA VAL A 1150 22.47 20.00 -13.94
C VAL A 1150 22.39 20.41 -15.40
N GLN A 1151 21.81 21.58 -15.66
CA GLN A 1151 21.79 22.20 -16.98
C GLN A 1151 22.13 23.69 -16.86
N GLN A 1152 23.17 24.15 -17.55
CA GLN A 1152 23.57 25.58 -17.57
C GLN A 1152 23.68 26.22 -16.16
N ASN A 1153 24.35 25.54 -15.23
CA ASN A 1153 24.48 25.94 -13.81
C ASN A 1153 23.15 26.04 -13.02
N GLN A 1154 22.08 25.43 -13.52
CA GLN A 1154 20.85 25.19 -12.77
C GLN A 1154 20.81 23.73 -12.32
N LEU A 1155 20.72 23.49 -11.01
CA LEU A 1155 20.52 22.17 -10.44
C LEU A 1155 19.01 21.97 -10.23
N THR A 1156 18.45 20.99 -10.94
CA THR A 1156 17.08 20.50 -10.74
C THR A 1156 17.11 19.34 -9.75
N ILE A 1157 16.28 19.43 -8.72
CA ILE A 1157 16.21 18.51 -7.59
C ILE A 1157 14.80 17.94 -7.57
N LYS A 1158 14.67 16.62 -7.65
CA LYS A 1158 13.38 15.92 -7.61
C LYS A 1158 13.43 14.78 -6.62
N GLY A 1159 12.39 14.60 -5.83
CA GLY A 1159 12.30 13.47 -4.91
C GLY A 1159 11.01 13.50 -4.12
N THR A 1160 10.83 12.53 -3.25
CA THR A 1160 9.66 12.47 -2.36
C THR A 1160 10.16 12.36 -0.93
N ILE A 1161 9.49 13.02 0.00
CA ILE A 1161 9.72 12.82 1.42
C ILE A 1161 8.83 11.65 1.86
N ASP A 1162 9.43 10.66 2.50
CA ASP A 1162 8.76 9.45 2.94
C ASP A 1162 7.66 9.72 3.98
N SER A 1163 6.67 8.81 4.07
CA SER A 1163 5.54 8.88 4.99
C SER A 1163 5.91 8.62 6.47
N THR A 1164 7.15 8.89 6.89
CA THR A 1164 7.56 8.67 8.29
C THR A 1164 6.62 9.44 9.22
N PRO A 1165 5.84 8.74 10.06
CA PRO A 1165 4.87 9.39 10.93
C PRO A 1165 5.55 10.40 11.87
N GLU A 1166 4.95 11.57 12.03
CA GLU A 1166 5.41 12.61 12.98
C GLU A 1166 6.81 13.20 12.69
N LEU A 1167 7.38 12.98 11.49
CA LEU A 1167 8.67 13.55 11.09
C LEU A 1167 8.60 15.09 11.15
N LYS A 1168 9.43 15.72 11.99
CA LYS A 1168 9.58 17.19 12.06
C LYS A 1168 10.79 17.61 11.23
N LEU A 1169 10.55 18.12 10.03
CA LEU A 1169 11.61 18.49 9.09
C LEU A 1169 11.94 19.99 9.18
N ASP A 1170 13.23 20.31 9.38
CA ASP A 1170 13.74 21.68 9.34
C ASP A 1170 14.14 22.10 7.91
N GLY A 1171 14.45 21.13 7.05
CA GLY A 1171 14.82 21.37 5.66
C GLY A 1171 15.54 20.18 5.04
N ILE A 1172 16.00 20.37 3.81
CA ILE A 1172 16.74 19.38 3.02
C ILE A 1172 18.15 19.92 2.78
N ILE A 1173 19.17 19.07 2.94
CA ILE A 1173 20.55 19.40 2.60
C ILE A 1173 20.96 18.58 1.38
N ILE A 1174 21.53 19.25 0.39
CA ILE A 1174 22.09 18.63 -0.80
C ILE A 1174 23.59 18.75 -0.72
N HIS A 1175 24.26 17.61 -0.88
CA HIS A 1175 25.71 17.50 -0.87
C HIS A 1175 26.20 17.34 -2.31
N ILE A 1176 27.27 18.05 -2.64
CA ILE A 1176 27.89 18.05 -3.96
C ILE A 1176 29.37 17.76 -3.79
N ASP A 1177 29.83 16.65 -4.37
CA ASP A 1177 31.20 16.18 -4.22
C ASP A 1177 31.75 15.57 -5.50
N GLN A 1178 33.04 15.79 -5.74
CA GLN A 1178 33.82 15.19 -6.82
C GLN A 1178 34.76 14.08 -6.29
N HIS A 1179 34.91 13.96 -4.96
CA HIS A 1179 35.97 13.17 -4.32
C HIS A 1179 35.46 12.25 -3.19
N LEU A 1180 34.44 11.43 -3.45
CA LEU A 1180 33.84 10.55 -2.42
C LEU A 1180 34.89 9.68 -1.67
N GLN A 1181 36.00 9.34 -2.32
CA GLN A 1181 37.11 8.52 -1.80
C GLN A 1181 38.00 9.17 -0.73
N ASP A 1182 37.91 10.47 -0.50
CA ASP A 1182 38.78 11.18 0.45
C ASP A 1182 37.99 11.86 1.60
N HIS A 1183 38.69 12.70 2.38
CA HIS A 1183 38.13 13.43 3.52
C HIS A 1183 37.79 14.90 3.18
N THR A 1184 37.77 15.26 1.89
CA THR A 1184 37.36 16.59 1.45
C THR A 1184 35.89 16.79 1.77
N VAL A 1185 35.56 17.93 2.37
CA VAL A 1185 34.17 18.22 2.77
C VAL A 1185 33.36 18.57 1.51
N PRO A 1186 32.16 17.98 1.30
CA PRO A 1186 31.30 18.33 0.18
C PRO A 1186 30.84 19.79 0.26
N LYS A 1187 30.52 20.38 -0.90
CA LYS A 1187 29.78 21.66 -0.94
C LYS A 1187 28.31 21.40 -0.63
N LEU A 1188 27.65 22.32 0.07
CA LEU A 1188 26.30 22.11 0.59
C LEU A 1188 25.31 23.14 0.06
N ILE A 1189 24.12 22.68 -0.28
CA ILE A 1189 22.94 23.51 -0.51
C ILE A 1189 21.91 23.18 0.56
N TRP A 1190 21.52 24.15 1.37
CA TRP A 1190 20.45 24.00 2.34
C TRP A 1190 19.16 24.64 1.82
N LEU A 1191 18.18 23.78 1.55
CA LEU A 1191 16.81 24.14 1.26
C LEU A 1191 16.00 24.26 2.56
N GLN A 1192 15.65 25.49 2.95
CA GLN A 1192 14.95 25.81 4.18
C GLN A 1192 13.46 26.06 3.95
N GLN A 1193 12.63 25.59 4.88
CA GLN A 1193 11.21 25.94 4.93
C GLN A 1193 11.05 27.34 5.58
N ASN A 1194 10.24 28.20 4.96
CA ASN A 1194 10.15 29.65 5.21
C ASN A 1194 10.18 30.07 6.71
N THR A 1195 10.98 31.09 7.03
CA THR A 1195 11.27 31.63 8.39
C THR A 1195 10.08 32.15 9.21
N GLN A 1196 8.86 32.18 8.67
CA GLN A 1196 7.68 32.73 9.35
C GLN A 1196 6.95 31.74 10.27
N ASN A 1197 7.34 30.46 10.29
CA ASN A 1197 6.79 29.46 11.21
C ASN A 1197 7.92 28.86 12.08
N PRO A 1198 8.08 29.28 13.35
CA PRO A 1198 9.21 28.88 14.21
C PRO A 1198 9.13 27.43 14.72
N THR A 1199 8.16 26.65 14.25
CA THR A 1199 8.01 25.22 14.50
C THR A 1199 8.11 24.52 13.15
N GLY A 1200 9.24 23.87 12.85
CA GLY A 1200 9.49 23.05 11.67
C GLY A 1200 8.58 21.82 11.60
N GLN A 1201 7.27 22.05 11.58
CA GLN A 1201 6.29 21.03 11.27
C GLN A 1201 6.30 20.89 9.76
N LEU A 1202 6.68 19.69 9.31
CA LEU A 1202 6.25 19.16 8.03
C LEU A 1202 4.78 19.54 7.88
N ALA A 1203 4.43 20.22 6.80
CA ALA A 1203 3.05 20.53 6.55
C ALA A 1203 2.37 19.23 6.09
N GLU A 1204 2.18 18.26 7.00
CA GLU A 1204 1.03 17.38 6.84
C GLU A 1204 -0.13 18.33 6.56
N ASN A 1205 -0.86 18.07 5.49
CA ASN A 1205 -1.92 18.95 5.01
C ASN A 1205 -3.13 18.87 5.97
N THR A 1206 -2.91 19.08 7.27
CA THR A 1206 -3.82 18.93 8.40
C THR A 1206 -5.05 19.80 8.25
N LYS A 1207 -4.96 20.95 7.57
CA LYS A 1207 -6.16 21.75 7.26
C LYS A 1207 -7.13 21.09 6.27
N PHE A 1208 -6.66 20.20 5.39
CA PHE A 1208 -7.50 19.42 4.47
C PHE A 1208 -7.63 17.92 4.87
N LEU A 1209 -6.77 17.42 5.74
CA LEU A 1209 -6.63 16.01 6.11
C LEU A 1209 -6.86 15.71 7.61
N ASP A 1210 -7.16 16.70 8.46
CA ASP A 1210 -7.48 16.43 9.86
C ASP A 1210 -8.82 15.69 9.97
N ALA A 1211 -8.69 14.36 9.97
CA ALA A 1211 -9.80 13.43 10.13
C ALA A 1211 -10.47 13.57 11.51
N ASN A 1212 -9.85 14.23 12.50
CA ASN A 1212 -10.34 14.36 13.87
C ASN A 1212 -10.88 15.76 14.17
N GLN A 1213 -11.34 16.51 13.15
CA GLN A 1213 -12.04 17.78 13.37
C GLN A 1213 -13.33 17.58 14.20
N PRO A 1214 -13.56 18.39 15.25
CA PRO A 1214 -14.76 18.32 16.06
C PRO A 1214 -15.98 18.83 15.27
N VAL A 1215 -17.11 18.17 15.44
CA VAL A 1215 -18.39 18.63 14.87
C VAL A 1215 -18.91 19.82 15.68
N ILE A 1216 -19.63 20.72 15.02
CA ILE A 1216 -20.31 21.83 15.69
C ILE A 1216 -21.70 21.36 16.12
N PHE A 1217 -21.96 21.36 17.42
CA PHE A 1217 -23.27 21.05 17.99
C PHE A 1217 -24.01 22.36 18.29
N ASN A 1218 -25.21 22.52 17.71
CA ASN A 1218 -26.02 23.74 17.77
C ASN A 1218 -25.38 24.98 17.10
N SER A 1219 -24.94 24.88 15.85
CA SER A 1219 -24.63 26.11 15.09
C SER A 1219 -25.92 26.91 14.93
N GLY A 1220 -26.11 28.00 15.69
CA GLY A 1220 -27.22 28.95 15.50
C GLY A 1220 -27.21 29.66 14.12
N VAL A 1221 -26.39 29.18 13.20
CA VAL A 1221 -26.22 29.59 11.81
C VAL A 1221 -26.53 28.34 10.99
N MET A 1222 -27.52 28.43 10.10
CA MET A 1222 -27.57 27.51 8.96
C MET A 1222 -26.28 27.74 8.18
N LEU A 1223 -25.33 26.81 8.29
CA LEU A 1223 -24.38 26.59 7.22
C LEU A 1223 -25.23 26.21 6.00
N PRO A 1224 -25.10 26.90 4.85
CA PRO A 1224 -25.73 26.45 3.63
C PRO A 1224 -25.29 25.01 3.40
N GLU A 1225 -26.29 24.16 3.18
CA GLU A 1225 -26.18 22.76 2.85
C GLU A 1225 -25.15 22.51 1.73
N LEU A 1226 -23.89 22.26 2.09
CA LEU A 1226 -23.04 21.39 1.30
C LEU A 1226 -23.41 19.96 1.72
N ILE A 1227 -24.41 19.38 1.03
CA ILE A 1227 -24.63 17.95 0.73
C ILE A 1227 -26.12 17.61 0.45
N SER A 1228 -27.11 18.49 0.68
CA SER A 1228 -28.54 18.16 0.45
C SER A 1228 -29.26 18.85 -0.73
N SER A 1229 -28.58 19.60 -1.61
CA SER A 1229 -29.26 20.20 -2.78
C SER A 1229 -29.33 19.30 -4.02
N MET A 1230 -29.54 17.99 -3.86
CA MET A 1230 -30.05 17.15 -4.95
C MET A 1230 -31.49 16.76 -4.59
N SER A 1231 -32.44 17.25 -5.38
CA SER A 1231 -33.85 16.92 -5.23
C SER A 1231 -34.05 15.40 -5.28
N GLU A 1232 -34.70 14.86 -4.25
CA GLU A 1232 -35.30 13.53 -4.26
C GLU A 1232 -36.39 13.48 -5.34
N GLU A 1233 -36.12 12.81 -6.46
CA GLU A 1233 -37.19 12.18 -7.24
C GLU A 1233 -36.98 10.67 -7.21
N GLU A 1234 -37.94 9.98 -6.59
CA GLU A 1234 -38.02 8.52 -6.54
C GLU A 1234 -38.03 7.91 -7.96
N PRO A 1235 -37.34 6.79 -8.20
CA PRO A 1235 -37.50 6.04 -9.43
C PRO A 1235 -38.78 5.19 -9.35
N SER A 1236 -39.91 5.74 -9.79
CA SER A 1236 -41.08 4.91 -10.10
C SER A 1236 -40.82 4.06 -11.34
N SER A 1237 -41.09 2.77 -11.19
CA SER A 1237 -40.92 1.65 -12.12
C SER A 1237 -41.20 1.89 -13.62
N LEU A 1238 -40.29 1.38 -14.45
CA LEU A 1238 -40.42 0.89 -15.84
C LEU A 1238 -41.83 0.87 -16.47
N TYR A 1239 -42.04 1.66 -17.53
CA TYR A 1239 -42.42 1.29 -18.91
C TYR A 1239 -43.17 2.42 -19.64
N SER A 1240 -42.73 2.65 -20.89
CA SER A 1240 -43.42 3.25 -22.04
C SER A 1240 -43.91 4.72 -22.01
N SER A 1241 -43.20 5.52 -22.80
CA SER A 1241 -43.68 6.19 -24.03
C SER A 1241 -44.55 7.47 -23.95
N VAL A 1242 -44.10 8.46 -24.73
CA VAL A 1242 -44.87 9.52 -25.44
C VAL A 1242 -45.14 10.86 -24.72
N LEU A 1243 -44.44 11.88 -25.23
CA LEU A 1243 -44.82 13.28 -25.54
C LEU A 1243 -45.48 14.20 -24.46
N SER A 1244 -44.81 15.35 -24.26
CA SER A 1244 -45.27 16.74 -24.53
C SER A 1244 -45.37 17.75 -23.35
N ILE A 1245 -44.52 18.81 -23.44
CA ILE A 1245 -44.79 20.28 -23.39
C ILE A 1245 -45.50 20.84 -22.11
N SER A 1246 -45.16 21.94 -21.42
CA SER A 1246 -44.61 23.28 -21.77
C SER A 1246 -44.05 24.04 -20.54
N PRO A 1247 -43.32 25.17 -20.72
CA PRO A 1247 -42.69 25.96 -19.65
C PRO A 1247 -43.54 27.17 -19.22
N GLN A 1248 -43.48 27.58 -17.95
CA GLN A 1248 -43.77 28.98 -17.58
C GLN A 1248 -43.18 29.45 -16.23
N LYS A 1249 -42.32 30.47 -16.38
CA LYS A 1249 -42.16 31.70 -15.58
C LYS A 1249 -41.51 31.66 -14.18
N GLN A 1250 -40.22 32.03 -14.20
CA GLN A 1250 -39.61 32.98 -13.26
C GLN A 1250 -40.18 34.41 -13.49
N ALA A 1251 -40.48 35.09 -12.39
CA ALA A 1251 -40.62 36.55 -12.13
C ALA A 1251 -41.39 36.61 -10.80
N ASP A 1252 -41.00 37.23 -9.69
CA ASP A 1252 -40.10 38.32 -9.33
C ASP A 1252 -39.58 37.97 -7.91
N ILE A 1253 -38.47 38.49 -7.36
CA ILE A 1253 -38.38 39.80 -6.74
C ILE A 1253 -36.90 40.06 -6.37
N LEU A 1254 -36.47 41.24 -6.75
CA LEU A 1254 -35.25 41.96 -6.44
C LEU A 1254 -35.18 42.47 -4.98
N LEU A 1255 -33.93 42.61 -4.51
CA LEU A 1255 -33.39 43.64 -3.58
C LEU A 1255 -33.43 43.46 -2.05
N SER A 1256 -32.20 43.50 -1.51
CA SER A 1256 -31.69 44.09 -0.26
C SER A 1256 -32.02 43.47 1.11
N ALA A 1257 -31.04 42.78 1.69
CA ALA A 1257 -30.31 43.15 2.91
C ALA A 1257 -29.08 42.24 3.08
#